data_AF-A0A521PRF4-F1
#
_entry.id   AF-A0A521PRF4-F1
#
_cell.length_a   1.000
_cell.length_b   1.000
_cell.length_c   1.000
_cell.angle_alpha   90.00
_cell.angle_beta   90.00
_cell.angle_gamma   90.00
#
_symmetry.space_group_name_H-M   'P 1'
#
loop_
_entity.id
_entity.type
_entity.pdbx_description
1 polymer ?
#
loop_
_entity_poly.entity_id
_entity_poly.type
_entity_poly.pdbx_seq_one_letter_code
_entity_poly.pdbx_strand_id
1 'polypeptide(L)'
;MPDRKLFSALSASAQRELSASFGRLQAEIAENLRQTALRVRVVRPEDLLVLDFAFDNLERREQGGRRFLVRRDGSKPARMIVHHQPQAIGEGVYQEEPFEPGPHPPFTAPSRLAGKSRVAVTMPVEVASLDWSLEAFLKACSEWPLALDYAARPDPRQLQLPFPPGGILIDQLGQFIRQAQARAGIAEADALSLRRSAARLGAGMIATAREGRPRDDAQIARLLDSELQRTLAGGPRRPAAQTKAAREILTLATAEQMVREALTPGRLEQAPSLELIDPLLPFLGVPHEPSAAVTAIELPWRVIHTPLATAGFTHAETPVTHEGQTELWHSRLGRRSGGEVDDSKSQPLRAIWSPDYGSPQETSFTTSSTAEDRHFLVHATAGYSGVPEGWPTPVPGDARRLILSALGARLDYYGEWKVNGKLPLESWTHQAALGRDFYVRIVKAGFLFPFGHKAVYIVITERKFETVPEGGGRMATLRQKHFIVVREPVRSFPSLGMPDDGRGLPFQAVEILTRETPPLAKPPAGQPNWWPTRSGKDFLFDCVGVDHAGQRIPFSAPLAFIRIDANGAEHPSFATIATAYNNGNDGRAKRPLNGARVAFAPLAIGDPDAGGDTRIPTETISFQGIPAAVSRADAPHYYPNMKGAEVVSGAVQALTGERRTAVVSFPPIYRTSGLAGSNVGQVFLEAQSQALKFGGGGVGADKVGGLVTPDMTPTAFSRRFGVVAGPMGTFAGGHFDPASVFPDAKLLGVLPLRDILHAVTNVAGDPGQTPKFDQVEFPDRVVAELRLKQTNLRAVLVFEPDIGGQSELDIRARTTVMRNGGAVETSVQGSLTHFRINLFGMIALNFDRLRFFAEPGRKPEVDVDLDPDNGVVFGGPLRFVNTLRDVIPSNGFSDPPDLSISPSGITASYSLALPTIGVGIFSLQNVSLGAGFTLPFTGDSPSVRFNFAERHNPFNLTVSLLGGGGFFLIGIDAGGVREIEAALEFGAQIAIDLGVASGRVYVKAGVYFHWRETPDKLVELDGYVEMGGELSVLGLISVSLTFHLSLGYRKTGGQAEVRGQAELVVEVEVLFFSASVTVRVERRFAGAPSDPTFVEFVPTDDAWRNYCAAFA
;
A
#
# COMPACT_ATOMS: atom_id res chain seq x y z
N MET A 1 37.42 11.71 20.12
CA MET A 1 37.90 12.99 19.54
C MET A 1 36.95 14.08 20.02
N PRO A 2 37.37 14.99 20.90
CA PRO A 2 36.47 15.97 21.49
C PRO A 2 36.31 17.21 20.58
N ASP A 3 35.04 17.55 20.33
CA ASP A 3 34.46 18.87 20.05
C ASP A 3 35.11 19.80 19.00
N ARG A 4 34.52 19.76 17.79
CA ARG A 4 34.58 20.73 16.67
C ARG A 4 34.03 22.15 17.02
N LYS A 5 34.39 22.76 18.16
CA LYS A 5 33.66 23.95 18.69
C LYS A 5 34.42 25.28 18.70
N LEU A 6 35.61 25.39 18.12
CA LEU A 6 36.43 26.60 18.27
C LEU A 6 35.98 27.79 17.39
N PHE A 7 35.15 27.56 16.37
CA PHE A 7 34.72 28.58 15.39
C PHE A 7 33.33 28.35 14.78
N SER A 8 32.47 27.55 15.45
CA SER A 8 31.03 27.50 15.12
C SER A 8 30.31 28.85 15.29
N ALA A 9 31.04 29.86 15.79
CA ALA A 9 30.67 31.26 16.07
C ALA A 9 30.11 32.09 14.96
N LEU A 10 30.52 31.82 13.72
CA LEU A 10 30.09 32.63 12.60
C LEU A 10 28.81 31.99 12.08
N SER A 11 27.67 32.56 12.49
CA SER A 11 26.35 32.16 12.00
C SER A 11 26.37 32.02 10.48
N ALA A 12 25.53 31.13 9.92
CA ALA A 12 25.36 31.02 8.47
C ALA A 12 24.97 32.36 7.80
N SER A 13 24.46 33.32 8.58
CA SER A 13 24.25 34.72 8.15
C SER A 13 25.54 35.53 8.10
N ALA A 14 26.42 35.44 9.10
CA ALA A 14 27.74 36.11 9.09
C ALA A 14 28.65 35.54 7.99
N GLN A 15 28.60 34.22 7.74
CA GLN A 15 29.31 33.57 6.64
C GLN A 15 28.82 34.05 5.27
N ARG A 16 27.49 34.18 5.09
CA ARG A 16 26.89 34.77 3.89
C ARG A 16 27.24 36.24 3.71
N GLU A 17 27.21 37.04 4.78
CA GLU A 17 27.62 38.45 4.74
C GLU A 17 29.12 38.60 4.42
N LEU A 18 30.00 37.76 4.97
CA LEU A 18 31.43 37.75 4.66
C LEU A 18 31.70 37.35 3.22
N SER A 19 31.05 36.29 2.70
CA SER A 19 31.17 35.88 1.30
C SER A 19 30.64 36.95 0.34
N ALA A 20 29.52 37.59 0.67
CA ALA A 20 28.97 38.70 -0.11
C ALA A 20 29.86 39.96 -0.05
N SER A 21 30.51 40.21 1.09
CA SER A 21 31.49 41.30 1.23
C SER A 21 32.78 41.00 0.48
N PHE A 22 33.23 39.73 0.43
CA PHE A 22 34.37 39.30 -0.39
C PHE A 22 34.09 39.46 -1.89
N GLY A 23 32.91 39.04 -2.36
CA GLY A 23 32.47 39.27 -3.74
C GLY A 23 32.38 40.75 -4.11
N ARG A 24 31.80 41.59 -3.23
CA ARG A 24 31.78 43.05 -3.41
C ARG A 24 33.19 43.66 -3.45
N LEU A 25 34.09 43.19 -2.58
CA LEU A 25 35.46 43.66 -2.54
C LEU A 25 36.22 43.32 -3.83
N GLN A 26 36.06 42.10 -4.34
CA GLN A 26 36.64 41.66 -5.61
C GLN A 26 36.06 42.41 -6.81
N ALA A 27 34.76 42.69 -6.83
CA ALA A 27 34.12 43.49 -7.88
C ALA A 27 34.65 44.94 -7.90
N GLU A 28 34.90 45.53 -6.73
CA GLU A 28 35.40 46.90 -6.64
C GLU A 28 36.94 46.96 -6.87
N ILE A 29 37.69 45.88 -6.61
CA ILE A 29 39.09 45.72 -7.08
C ILE A 29 39.12 45.57 -8.61
N ALA A 30 38.20 44.81 -9.18
CA ALA A 30 38.05 44.67 -10.62
C ALA A 30 37.71 46.01 -11.29
N GLU A 31 36.88 46.83 -10.66
CA GLU A 31 36.54 48.16 -11.15
C GLU A 31 37.73 49.14 -11.06
N ASN A 32 38.51 49.10 -9.97
CA ASN A 32 39.75 49.88 -9.87
C ASN A 32 40.81 49.45 -10.91
N LEU A 33 40.97 48.14 -11.16
CA LEU A 33 41.81 47.61 -12.24
C LEU A 33 41.30 48.03 -13.63
N ARG A 34 39.98 48.18 -13.82
CA ARG A 34 39.41 48.73 -15.06
C ARG A 34 39.79 50.18 -15.28
N GLN A 35 39.86 50.98 -14.22
CA GLN A 35 40.08 52.42 -14.32
C GLN A 35 41.56 52.84 -14.31
N THR A 36 42.47 52.02 -13.75
CA THR A 36 43.88 52.44 -13.50
C THR A 36 44.96 51.60 -14.19
N ALA A 37 44.63 50.43 -14.76
CA ALA A 37 45.61 49.57 -15.42
C ALA A 37 45.94 50.06 -16.83
N LEU A 38 47.23 49.97 -17.21
CA LEU A 38 47.67 50.15 -18.60
C LEU A 38 47.03 49.06 -19.46
N ARG A 39 46.41 49.44 -20.59
CA ARG A 39 45.70 48.52 -21.50
C ARG A 39 46.16 48.69 -22.94
N VAL A 40 46.22 47.58 -23.67
CA VAL A 40 46.57 47.55 -25.10
C VAL A 40 45.66 46.56 -25.81
N ARG A 41 44.91 47.04 -26.80
CA ARG A 41 44.17 46.17 -27.72
C ARG A 41 45.04 45.84 -28.92
N VAL A 42 45.12 44.56 -29.27
CA VAL A 42 45.87 44.07 -30.42
C VAL A 42 44.92 43.34 -31.37
N VAL A 43 45.03 43.67 -32.65
CA VAL A 43 44.36 42.98 -33.75
C VAL A 43 45.42 42.61 -34.78
N ARG A 44 45.53 41.33 -35.11
CA ARG A 44 46.38 40.82 -36.20
C ARG A 44 45.48 40.19 -37.27
N PRO A 45 45.17 40.90 -38.37
CA PRO A 45 44.21 40.43 -39.37
C PRO A 45 44.62 39.12 -40.06
N GLU A 46 45.93 38.85 -40.17
CA GLU A 46 46.50 37.73 -40.91
C GLU A 46 46.01 36.36 -40.39
N ASP A 47 45.82 36.25 -39.07
CA ASP A 47 45.38 35.04 -38.38
C ASP A 47 44.20 35.29 -37.43
N LEU A 48 43.51 36.43 -37.56
CA LEU A 48 42.38 36.84 -36.71
C LEU A 48 42.68 36.85 -35.20
N LEU A 49 43.92 37.17 -34.79
CA LEU A 49 44.22 37.40 -33.38
C LEU A 49 43.52 38.68 -32.91
N VAL A 50 42.71 38.58 -31.85
CA VAL A 50 42.07 39.73 -31.20
C VAL A 50 42.17 39.57 -29.68
N LEU A 51 43.07 40.33 -29.05
CA LEU A 51 43.35 40.27 -27.62
C LEU A 51 43.36 41.67 -27.01
N ASP A 52 42.84 41.82 -25.79
CA ASP A 52 43.06 43.02 -24.97
C ASP A 52 44.00 42.66 -23.80
N PHE A 53 45.19 43.24 -23.78
CA PHE A 53 46.13 43.11 -22.68
C PHE A 53 45.86 44.18 -21.62
N ALA A 54 45.85 43.78 -20.34
CA ALA A 54 45.83 44.66 -19.19
C ALA A 54 46.99 44.32 -18.25
N PHE A 55 47.64 45.35 -17.70
CA PHE A 55 48.87 45.22 -16.94
C PHE A 55 48.67 45.68 -15.49
N ASP A 56 48.70 44.75 -14.54
CA ASP A 56 48.55 44.97 -13.10
C ASP A 56 49.95 45.09 -12.44
N ASN A 57 50.17 46.16 -11.68
CA ASN A 57 51.46 46.51 -11.07
C ASN A 57 52.65 46.57 -12.06
N LEU A 58 52.36 46.87 -13.32
CA LEU A 58 53.34 47.03 -14.40
C LEU A 58 53.20 48.43 -15.00
N GLU A 59 54.33 49.06 -15.29
CA GLU A 59 54.38 50.36 -15.95
C GLU A 59 55.31 50.32 -17.16
N ARG A 60 54.94 51.08 -18.19
CA ARG A 60 55.76 51.22 -19.40
C ARG A 60 56.85 52.26 -19.15
N ARG A 61 58.10 51.86 -19.35
CA ARG A 61 59.27 52.75 -19.36
C ARG A 61 59.92 52.75 -20.74
N GLU A 62 60.68 53.80 -20.99
CA GLU A 62 61.46 53.97 -22.21
C GLU A 62 62.89 54.34 -21.82
N GLN A 63 63.88 53.58 -22.31
CA GLN A 63 65.29 53.82 -22.06
C GLN A 63 66.08 53.44 -23.33
N GLY A 64 66.94 54.35 -23.81
CA GLY A 64 67.77 54.09 -24.99
C GLY A 64 66.99 53.76 -26.27
N GLY A 65 65.79 54.31 -26.46
CA GLY A 65 64.92 54.05 -27.62
C GLY A 65 64.15 52.73 -27.58
N ARG A 66 64.33 51.91 -26.54
CA ARG A 66 63.56 50.68 -26.31
C ARG A 66 62.46 50.93 -25.28
N ARG A 67 61.27 50.38 -25.54
CA ARG A 67 60.13 50.40 -24.62
C ARG A 67 59.97 49.04 -23.96
N PHE A 68 59.75 49.03 -22.66
CA PHE A 68 59.59 47.81 -21.88
C PHE A 68 58.68 48.04 -20.67
N LEU A 69 58.14 46.96 -20.13
CA LEU A 69 57.36 46.92 -18.91
C LEU A 69 58.26 46.54 -17.73
N VAL A 70 58.14 47.27 -16.63
CA VAL A 70 58.75 46.95 -15.34
C VAL A 70 57.71 46.95 -14.23
N ARG A 71 58.04 46.31 -13.11
CA ARG A 71 57.22 46.39 -11.89
C ARG A 71 57.17 47.82 -11.39
N ARG A 72 55.96 48.32 -11.11
CA ARG A 72 55.77 49.62 -10.45
C ARG A 72 56.19 49.55 -8.98
N ASP A 73 55.81 48.46 -8.30
CA ASP A 73 56.15 48.17 -6.91
C ASP A 73 56.73 46.75 -6.82
N GLY A 74 58.02 46.63 -6.50
CA GLY A 74 58.73 45.35 -6.38
C GLY A 74 58.22 44.44 -5.25
N SER A 75 57.44 44.98 -4.30
CA SER A 75 56.86 44.22 -3.19
C SER A 75 55.52 43.54 -3.53
N LYS A 76 54.96 43.82 -4.71
CA LYS A 76 53.65 43.32 -5.15
C LYS A 76 53.79 42.42 -6.38
N PRO A 77 52.90 41.43 -6.56
CA PRO A 77 52.87 40.64 -7.78
C PRO A 77 52.56 41.55 -8.98
N ALA A 78 53.26 41.33 -10.08
CA ALA A 78 53.03 42.00 -11.35
C ALA A 78 52.38 41.01 -12.32
N ARG A 79 51.26 41.37 -12.94
CA ARG A 79 50.47 40.45 -13.76
C ARG A 79 50.14 41.04 -15.11
N MET A 80 50.12 40.17 -16.11
CA MET A 80 49.57 40.46 -17.43
C MET A 80 48.28 39.66 -17.60
N ILE A 81 47.19 40.36 -17.89
CA ILE A 81 45.85 39.79 -18.05
C ILE A 81 45.48 39.91 -19.52
N VAL A 82 45.29 38.76 -20.16
CA VAL A 82 44.94 38.65 -21.57
C VAL A 82 43.45 38.37 -21.67
N HIS A 83 42.68 39.37 -22.11
CA HIS A 83 41.26 39.21 -22.36
C HIS A 83 41.01 38.69 -23.77
N HIS A 84 40.20 37.65 -23.86
CA HIS A 84 39.70 37.09 -25.10
C HIS A 84 38.31 37.64 -25.41
N GLN A 85 37.90 37.52 -26.67
CA GLN A 85 36.49 37.66 -27.06
C GLN A 85 35.62 36.62 -26.32
N PRO A 86 34.29 36.75 -26.31
CA PRO A 86 33.42 35.74 -25.71
C PRO A 86 33.72 34.34 -26.24
N GLN A 87 33.89 33.39 -25.32
CA GLN A 87 34.35 32.05 -25.66
C GLN A 87 33.21 31.05 -25.81
N ALA A 88 31.98 31.41 -25.41
CA ALA A 88 30.81 30.55 -25.50
C ALA A 88 29.57 31.33 -25.96
N ILE A 89 28.63 30.60 -26.56
CA ILE A 89 27.31 31.06 -26.99
C ILE A 89 26.29 30.09 -26.40
N GLY A 90 25.38 30.59 -25.55
CA GLY A 90 24.19 29.85 -25.18
C GLY A 90 23.21 29.88 -26.34
N GLU A 91 22.80 28.72 -26.84
CA GLU A 91 21.82 28.58 -27.92
C GLU A 91 20.54 27.93 -27.38
N GLY A 92 19.39 28.31 -27.96
CA GLY A 92 18.11 27.68 -27.67
C GLY A 92 18.10 26.20 -28.03
N VAL A 93 17.60 25.37 -27.11
CA VAL A 93 17.43 23.92 -27.32
C VAL A 93 15.97 23.56 -27.53
N TYR A 94 15.73 22.54 -28.34
CA TYR A 94 14.40 22.05 -28.69
C TYR A 94 14.27 20.58 -28.34
N GLN A 95 13.12 20.19 -27.78
CA GLN A 95 12.87 18.80 -27.43
C GLN A 95 12.85 17.93 -28.70
N GLU A 96 13.44 16.74 -28.62
CA GLU A 96 13.31 15.73 -29.67
C GLU A 96 12.10 14.86 -29.36
N GLU A 97 11.01 15.05 -30.11
CA GLU A 97 9.79 14.26 -29.94
C GLU A 97 9.94 12.89 -30.64
N PRO A 98 9.43 11.80 -30.02
CA PRO A 98 9.73 10.44 -30.49
C PRO A 98 8.94 9.98 -31.72
N PHE A 99 7.88 10.68 -32.17
CA PHE A 99 6.96 10.17 -33.21
C PHE A 99 6.49 11.16 -34.28
N GLU A 100 6.78 12.45 -34.14
CA GLU A 100 6.54 13.45 -35.19
C GLU A 100 7.74 14.40 -35.23
N PRO A 101 8.07 15.02 -36.38
CA PRO A 101 8.88 16.22 -36.35
C PRO A 101 8.15 17.22 -35.46
N GLY A 102 8.61 17.36 -34.20
CA GLY A 102 8.15 18.42 -33.32
C GLY A 102 8.26 19.76 -34.06
N PRO A 103 7.48 20.78 -33.66
CA PRO A 103 7.39 22.03 -34.39
C PRO A 103 8.78 22.49 -34.84
N HIS A 104 8.94 22.70 -36.15
CA HIS A 104 10.22 23.12 -36.68
C HIS A 104 10.67 24.34 -35.90
N PRO A 105 11.89 24.32 -35.35
CA PRO A 105 12.36 25.47 -34.61
C PRO A 105 12.32 26.69 -35.54
N PRO A 106 12.06 27.88 -35.00
CA PRO A 106 12.11 29.10 -35.80
C PRO A 106 13.44 29.17 -36.54
N PHE A 107 13.43 29.71 -37.76
CA PHE A 107 14.61 29.83 -38.61
C PHE A 107 15.80 30.52 -37.90
N THR A 108 15.49 31.34 -36.90
CA THR A 108 16.44 31.92 -35.95
C THR A 108 16.26 31.30 -34.56
N ALA A 109 17.29 30.62 -34.05
CA ALA A 109 17.34 30.19 -32.66
C ALA A 109 17.74 31.38 -31.77
N PRO A 110 17.08 31.60 -30.60
CA PRO A 110 17.56 32.59 -29.65
C PRO A 110 18.96 32.22 -29.17
N SER A 111 19.85 33.20 -29.09
CA SER A 111 21.23 33.01 -28.66
C SER A 111 21.66 34.11 -27.70
N ARG A 112 22.50 33.76 -26.72
CA ARG A 112 23.11 34.70 -25.78
C ARG A 112 24.62 34.51 -25.76
N LEU A 113 25.34 35.60 -25.89
CA LEU A 113 26.79 35.61 -25.83
C LEU A 113 27.25 35.48 -24.37
N ALA A 114 28.31 34.72 -24.12
CA ALA A 114 28.99 34.69 -22.83
C ALA A 114 29.69 36.03 -22.52
N GLY A 115 30.08 36.24 -21.27
CA GLY A 115 30.97 37.30 -20.86
C GLY A 115 32.40 37.13 -21.39
N LYS A 116 33.27 38.09 -21.05
CA LYS A 116 34.68 38.06 -21.46
C LYS A 116 35.45 36.99 -20.68
N SER A 117 36.17 36.13 -21.39
CA SER A 117 37.15 35.21 -20.80
C SER A 117 38.52 35.87 -20.68
N ARG A 118 39.33 35.43 -19.73
CA ARG A 118 40.68 35.96 -19.51
C ARG A 118 41.66 34.88 -19.06
N VAL A 119 42.89 35.00 -19.54
CA VAL A 119 44.07 34.26 -19.07
C VAL A 119 44.99 35.27 -18.39
N ALA A 120 45.27 35.07 -17.11
CA ALA A 120 46.15 35.94 -16.36
C ALA A 120 47.44 35.21 -16.01
N VAL A 121 48.58 35.85 -16.20
CA VAL A 121 49.91 35.32 -15.89
C VAL A 121 50.67 36.26 -14.97
N THR A 122 51.51 35.71 -14.09
CA THR A 122 52.30 36.47 -13.12
C THR A 122 53.75 36.55 -13.58
N MET A 123 54.31 37.76 -13.66
CA MET A 123 55.71 38.00 -13.99
C MET A 123 56.62 37.36 -12.93
N PRO A 124 57.47 36.36 -13.29
CA PRO A 124 58.40 35.71 -12.36
C PRO A 124 59.38 36.72 -11.77
N VAL A 125 59.74 36.57 -10.49
CA VAL A 125 60.54 37.54 -9.73
C VAL A 125 61.89 37.80 -10.39
N GLU A 126 62.42 36.80 -11.09
CA GLU A 126 63.70 36.79 -11.79
C GLU A 126 63.67 37.64 -13.07
N VAL A 127 62.48 37.88 -13.65
CA VAL A 127 62.33 38.71 -14.85
C VAL A 127 62.36 40.17 -14.44
N ALA A 128 63.36 40.93 -14.91
CA ALA A 128 63.50 42.35 -14.56
C ALA A 128 62.59 43.26 -15.40
N SER A 129 62.42 42.95 -16.69
CA SER A 129 61.62 43.72 -17.64
C SER A 129 61.03 42.83 -18.74
N LEU A 130 59.94 43.27 -19.37
CA LEU A 130 59.35 42.63 -20.55
C LEU A 130 59.33 43.62 -21.72
N ASP A 131 59.86 43.23 -22.89
CA ASP A 131 59.86 44.10 -24.08
C ASP A 131 58.44 44.49 -24.51
N TRP A 132 58.25 45.74 -24.93
CA TRP A 132 56.95 46.26 -25.38
C TRP A 132 56.68 45.85 -26.85
N SER A 133 56.41 44.56 -27.07
CA SER A 133 56.07 43.98 -28.39
C SER A 133 55.01 42.89 -28.25
N LEU A 134 54.29 42.59 -29.33
CA LEU A 134 53.27 41.54 -29.33
C LEU A 134 53.91 40.17 -29.09
N GLU A 135 55.03 39.90 -29.75
CA GLU A 135 55.79 38.66 -29.65
C GLU A 135 56.23 38.41 -28.20
N ALA A 136 56.77 39.44 -27.53
CA ALA A 136 57.13 39.34 -26.11
C ALA A 136 55.91 39.10 -25.20
N PHE A 137 54.76 39.72 -25.49
CA PHE A 137 53.54 39.50 -24.70
C PHE A 137 52.97 38.08 -24.89
N LEU A 138 52.95 37.57 -26.13
CA LEU A 138 52.53 36.20 -26.43
C LEU A 138 53.47 35.18 -25.77
N LYS A 139 54.78 35.38 -25.94
CA LYS A 139 55.80 34.55 -25.29
C LYS A 139 55.63 34.53 -23.76
N ALA A 140 55.49 35.70 -23.14
CA ALA A 140 55.26 35.80 -21.70
C ALA A 140 53.97 35.09 -21.26
N CYS A 141 52.90 35.14 -22.06
CA CYS A 141 51.67 34.40 -21.78
C CYS A 141 51.89 32.87 -21.74
N SER A 142 52.83 32.36 -22.55
CA SER A 142 53.18 30.93 -22.57
C SER A 142 54.18 30.51 -21.50
N GLU A 143 55.12 31.37 -21.12
CA GLU A 143 56.21 31.03 -20.19
C GLU A 143 55.86 31.32 -18.72
N TRP A 144 55.07 32.37 -18.46
CA TRP A 144 54.81 32.80 -17.09
C TRP A 144 53.77 31.92 -16.39
N PRO A 145 53.88 31.73 -15.06
CA PRO A 145 52.90 30.97 -14.29
C PRO A 145 51.52 31.65 -14.32
N LEU A 146 50.46 30.85 -14.42
CA LEU A 146 49.08 31.35 -14.37
C LEU A 146 48.79 31.99 -13.02
N ALA A 147 48.16 33.17 -13.04
CA ALA A 147 47.48 33.72 -11.87
C ALA A 147 46.13 33.02 -11.76
N LEU A 148 45.94 32.23 -10.70
CA LEU A 148 44.75 31.40 -10.50
C LEU A 148 43.92 31.89 -9.32
N ASP A 149 42.61 31.63 -9.40
CA ASP A 149 41.71 31.83 -8.28
C ASP A 149 42.04 30.85 -7.15
N TYR A 150 41.71 31.19 -5.91
CA TYR A 150 41.88 30.26 -4.79
C TYR A 150 41.07 28.97 -4.97
N ALA A 151 39.92 29.04 -5.65
CA ALA A 151 39.11 27.86 -5.99
C ALA A 151 39.82 26.87 -6.93
N ALA A 152 40.93 27.27 -7.58
CA ALA A 152 41.81 26.42 -8.40
C ALA A 152 42.68 25.47 -7.54
N ARG A 153 42.14 24.89 -6.47
CA ARG A 153 42.86 24.00 -5.56
C ARG A 153 43.39 22.77 -6.30
N PRO A 154 44.53 22.19 -5.89
CA PRO A 154 45.06 20.98 -6.53
C PRO A 154 44.05 19.83 -6.50
N ASP A 155 44.20 18.87 -7.40
CA ASP A 155 43.33 17.69 -7.42
C ASP A 155 43.54 16.87 -6.13
N PRO A 156 42.52 16.69 -5.27
CA PRO A 156 42.66 15.92 -4.04
C PRO A 156 43.04 14.45 -4.31
N ARG A 157 42.78 13.92 -5.51
CA ARG A 157 43.17 12.56 -5.92
C ARG A 157 44.69 12.41 -6.11
N GLN A 158 45.41 13.51 -6.32
CA GLN A 158 46.85 13.52 -6.62
C GLN A 158 47.71 13.97 -5.43
N LEU A 159 47.10 14.41 -4.32
CA LEU A 159 47.77 14.88 -3.11
C LEU A 159 47.90 13.76 -2.07
N GLN A 160 49.11 13.52 -1.56
CA GLN A 160 49.34 12.65 -0.38
C GLN A 160 49.07 13.35 0.96
N LEU A 161 48.87 14.67 0.95
CA LEU A 161 48.48 15.47 2.13
C LEU A 161 47.31 16.38 1.74
N PRO A 162 46.25 16.50 2.58
CA PRO A 162 44.97 17.06 2.16
C PRO A 162 44.93 18.59 1.88
N PHE A 163 46.05 19.35 2.00
CA PHE A 163 46.04 20.82 1.92
C PHE A 163 47.29 21.44 1.28
N PRO A 164 47.19 22.65 0.67
CA PRO A 164 48.34 23.37 0.12
C PRO A 164 49.32 23.85 1.21
N PRO A 165 50.61 24.07 0.88
CA PRO A 165 51.62 24.53 1.84
C PRO A 165 51.21 25.87 2.49
N GLY A 166 51.24 25.93 3.82
CA GLY A 166 50.74 27.06 4.62
C GLY A 166 51.33 28.45 4.29
N GLY A 167 52.47 28.52 3.60
CA GLY A 167 53.07 29.77 3.12
C GLY A 167 52.20 30.53 2.10
N ILE A 168 51.49 29.83 1.20
CA ILE A 168 50.64 30.45 0.18
C ILE A 168 49.43 31.14 0.83
N LEU A 169 48.86 30.53 1.87
CA LEU A 169 47.71 31.04 2.62
C LEU A 169 48.03 32.34 3.36
N ILE A 170 49.21 32.36 4.00
CA ILE A 170 49.73 33.51 4.75
C ILE A 170 49.96 34.71 3.83
N ASP A 171 50.55 34.49 2.65
CA ASP A 171 50.86 35.56 1.70
C ASP A 171 49.59 36.21 1.13
N GLN A 172 48.56 35.41 0.87
CA GLN A 172 47.27 35.87 0.32
C GLN A 172 46.42 36.61 1.36
N LEU A 173 46.31 36.09 2.59
CA LEU A 173 45.63 36.79 3.69
C LEU A 173 46.32 38.12 3.99
N GLY A 174 47.65 38.14 4.02
CA GLY A 174 48.42 39.37 4.21
C GLY A 174 48.19 40.40 3.08
N GLN A 175 48.06 39.97 1.82
CA GLN A 175 47.71 40.85 0.71
C GLN A 175 46.29 41.42 0.85
N PHE A 176 45.33 40.59 1.25
CA PHE A 176 43.94 41.00 1.46
C PHE A 176 43.81 42.04 2.58
N ILE A 177 44.45 41.80 3.72
CA ILE A 177 44.45 42.73 4.85
C ILE A 177 45.07 44.08 4.45
N ARG A 178 46.16 44.07 3.67
CA ARG A 178 46.78 45.30 3.13
C ARG A 178 45.81 46.07 2.22
N GLN A 179 45.06 45.38 1.37
CA GLN A 179 44.10 45.99 0.45
C GLN A 179 42.86 46.55 1.20
N ALA A 180 42.33 45.81 2.18
CA ALA A 180 41.22 46.26 3.01
C ALA A 180 41.59 47.50 3.86
N GLN A 181 42.81 47.53 4.40
CA GLN A 181 43.36 48.67 5.15
C GLN A 181 43.47 49.94 4.30
N ALA A 182 44.00 49.82 3.08
CA ALA A 182 44.13 50.95 2.16
C ALA A 182 42.76 51.51 1.72
N ARG A 183 41.74 50.65 1.58
CA ARG A 183 40.38 51.02 1.17
C ARG A 183 39.57 51.70 2.27
N ALA A 184 39.71 51.25 3.52
CA ALA A 184 38.94 51.77 4.65
C ALA A 184 39.39 53.19 5.09
N GLY A 185 40.40 53.77 4.44
CA GLY A 185 40.99 55.05 4.84
C GLY A 185 41.60 55.02 6.22
N ILE A 186 41.97 53.84 6.72
CA ILE A 186 42.57 53.67 8.04
C ILE A 186 44.03 54.10 7.92
N ALA A 187 44.42 55.09 8.74
CA ALA A 187 45.80 55.56 8.76
C ALA A 187 46.78 54.42 9.08
N GLU A 188 47.98 54.46 8.51
CA GLU A 188 48.96 53.39 8.64
C GLU A 188 49.33 53.10 10.11
N ALA A 189 49.34 54.11 10.97
CA ALA A 189 49.54 53.98 12.42
C ALA A 189 48.43 53.16 13.12
N ASP A 190 47.17 53.32 12.69
CA ASP A 190 46.05 52.54 13.20
C ASP A 190 46.07 51.11 12.66
N ALA A 191 46.42 50.94 11.39
CA ALA A 191 46.59 49.62 10.77
C ALA A 191 47.68 48.82 11.48
N LEU A 192 48.78 49.48 11.87
CA LEU A 192 49.85 48.89 12.67
C LEU A 192 49.36 48.48 14.07
N SER A 193 48.54 49.33 14.70
CA SER A 193 47.97 49.08 16.02
C SER A 193 46.97 47.91 15.99
N LEU A 194 46.11 47.85 14.98
CA LEU A 194 45.19 46.73 14.74
C LEU A 194 45.96 45.43 14.47
N ARG A 195 47.08 45.47 13.73
CA ARG A 195 47.93 44.28 13.53
C ARG A 195 48.62 43.81 14.81
N ARG A 196 49.10 44.73 15.64
CA ARG A 196 49.67 44.39 16.97
C ARG A 196 48.61 43.79 17.90
N SER A 197 47.39 44.34 17.88
CA SER A 197 46.26 43.79 18.61
C SER A 197 45.85 42.41 18.08
N ALA A 198 45.80 42.23 16.76
CA ALA A 198 45.57 40.94 16.12
C ALA A 198 46.63 39.88 16.48
N ALA A 199 47.91 40.26 16.51
CA ALA A 199 48.99 39.36 16.93
C ALA A 199 48.85 38.93 18.39
N ARG A 200 48.52 39.86 19.30
CA ARG A 200 48.26 39.55 20.71
C ARG A 200 47.03 38.66 20.91
N LEU A 201 45.95 38.93 20.16
CA LEU A 201 44.74 38.12 20.20
C LEU A 201 44.97 36.72 19.65
N GLY A 202 45.67 36.60 18.52
CA GLY A 202 46.03 35.33 17.89
C GLY A 202 46.86 34.46 18.84
N ALA A 203 47.95 35.02 19.36
CA ALA A 203 48.81 34.39 20.37
C ALA A 203 48.06 33.89 21.58
N GLY A 204 47.20 34.75 22.14
CA GLY A 204 46.41 34.43 23.32
C GLY A 204 45.38 33.32 23.05
N MET A 205 44.74 33.32 21.88
CA MET A 205 43.76 32.29 21.50
C MET A 205 44.42 30.93 21.28
N ILE A 206 45.56 30.89 20.58
CA ILE A 206 46.36 29.66 20.38
C ILE A 206 46.83 29.10 21.73
N ALA A 207 47.32 29.95 22.62
CA ALA A 207 47.75 29.54 23.96
C ALA A 207 46.59 28.91 24.77
N THR A 208 45.42 29.56 24.81
CA THR A 208 44.24 29.01 25.53
C THR A 208 43.72 27.70 24.92
N ALA A 209 43.79 27.56 23.59
CA ALA A 209 43.40 26.34 22.91
C ALA A 209 44.34 25.18 23.24
N ARG A 210 45.66 25.43 23.34
CA ARG A 210 46.66 24.43 23.73
C ARG A 210 46.51 23.93 25.17
N GLU A 211 45.96 24.75 26.05
CA GLU A 211 45.62 24.38 27.43
C GLU A 211 44.30 23.60 27.57
N GLY A 212 43.67 23.23 26.44
CA GLY A 212 42.39 22.52 26.42
C GLY A 212 41.19 23.38 26.82
N ARG A 213 41.33 24.71 26.79
CA ARG A 213 40.29 25.69 27.15
C ARG A 213 39.98 26.61 25.97
N PRO A 214 39.45 26.08 24.85
CA PRO A 214 39.07 26.90 23.71
C PRO A 214 38.00 27.92 24.12
N ARG A 215 38.13 29.14 23.62
CA ARG A 215 37.14 30.19 23.86
C ARG A 215 35.93 29.99 22.97
N ASP A 216 34.73 30.24 23.52
CA ASP A 216 33.49 30.18 22.75
C ASP A 216 33.26 31.43 21.89
N ASP A 217 32.28 31.31 21.01
CA ASP A 217 31.85 32.29 20.02
C ASP A 217 31.58 33.68 20.62
N ALA A 218 30.88 33.73 21.75
CA ALA A 218 30.53 34.96 22.44
C ALA A 218 31.74 35.56 23.17
N GLN A 219 32.67 34.72 23.64
CA GLN A 219 33.92 35.16 24.24
C GLN A 219 34.87 35.75 23.19
N ILE A 220 34.99 35.15 22.00
CA ILE A 220 35.82 35.65 20.89
C ILE A 220 35.28 36.98 20.36
N ALA A 221 33.97 37.08 20.14
CA ALA A 221 33.34 38.32 19.71
C ALA A 221 33.59 39.46 20.71
N ARG A 222 33.34 39.20 22.02
CA ARG A 222 33.61 40.16 23.10
C ARG A 222 35.08 40.57 23.17
N LEU A 223 36.02 39.66 22.96
CA LEU A 223 37.45 39.98 22.96
C LEU A 223 37.82 40.90 21.82
N LEU A 224 37.43 40.54 20.60
CA LEU A 224 37.73 41.35 19.42
C LEU A 224 37.04 42.72 19.49
N ASP A 225 35.81 42.81 19.99
CA ASP A 225 35.12 44.08 20.21
C ASP A 225 35.79 44.92 21.30
N SER A 226 36.16 44.30 22.42
CA SER A 226 36.86 44.98 23.52
C SER A 226 38.26 45.45 23.11
N GLU A 227 38.95 44.68 22.27
CA GLU A 227 40.28 45.00 21.79
C GLU A 227 40.22 46.04 20.67
N LEU A 228 39.20 45.99 19.82
CA LEU A 228 38.93 47.06 18.85
C LEU A 228 38.65 48.37 19.56
N GLN A 229 37.77 48.37 20.57
CA GLN A 229 37.49 49.56 21.38
C GLN A 229 38.76 50.09 22.06
N ARG A 230 39.59 49.23 22.65
CA ARG A 230 40.88 49.63 23.24
C ARG A 230 41.86 50.18 22.22
N THR A 231 41.97 49.55 21.04
CA THR A 231 42.90 49.95 19.97
C THR A 231 42.49 51.29 19.35
N LEU A 232 41.20 51.61 19.34
CA LEU A 232 40.66 52.85 18.77
C LEU A 232 40.36 53.96 19.80
N ALA A 233 40.50 53.69 21.11
CA ALA A 233 40.13 54.59 22.20
C ALA A 233 40.89 55.93 22.24
N GLY A 234 42.03 56.04 21.56
CA GLY A 234 42.87 57.25 21.52
C GLY A 234 42.66 58.17 20.32
N GLY A 235 41.69 57.91 19.43
CA GLY A 235 41.49 58.67 18.17
C GLY A 235 40.14 59.40 18.06
N PRO A 236 39.97 60.29 17.05
CA PRO A 236 38.70 60.99 16.80
C PRO A 236 37.55 60.00 16.48
N ARG A 237 36.30 60.38 16.82
CA ARG A 237 35.10 59.57 16.54
C ARG A 237 35.02 59.23 15.04
N ARG A 238 35.09 57.93 14.72
CA ARG A 238 35.07 57.43 13.33
C ARG A 238 33.65 57.14 12.85
N PRO A 239 33.36 57.27 11.54
CA PRO A 239 32.11 56.82 10.95
C PRO A 239 31.87 55.32 11.19
N ALA A 240 30.61 54.91 11.32
CA ALA A 240 30.22 53.52 11.56
C ALA A 240 30.81 52.53 10.53
N ALA A 241 30.93 52.96 9.26
CA ALA A 241 31.54 52.18 8.19
C ALA A 241 33.04 51.90 8.42
N GLN A 242 33.80 52.86 8.96
CA GLN A 242 35.23 52.67 9.26
C GLN A 242 35.44 51.80 10.50
N THR A 243 34.57 51.92 11.51
CA THR A 243 34.60 51.05 12.69
C THR A 243 34.26 49.61 12.33
N LYS A 244 33.29 49.41 11.43
CA LYS A 244 32.95 48.08 10.89
C LYS A 244 34.11 47.49 10.09
N ALA A 245 34.73 48.28 9.20
CA ALA A 245 35.91 47.84 8.45
C ALA A 245 37.12 47.53 9.34
N ALA A 246 37.36 48.34 10.38
CA ALA A 246 38.43 48.09 11.35
C ALA A 246 38.20 46.79 12.15
N ARG A 247 36.94 46.47 12.46
CA ARG A 247 36.55 45.19 13.08
C ARG A 247 36.83 44.00 12.17
N GLU A 248 36.49 44.12 10.89
CA GLU A 248 36.73 43.09 9.87
C GLU A 248 38.23 42.86 9.67
N ILE A 249 39.02 43.94 9.55
CA ILE A 249 40.48 43.89 9.43
C ILE A 249 41.12 43.24 10.66
N LEU A 250 40.68 43.61 11.87
CA LEU A 250 41.18 43.01 13.11
C LEU A 250 40.88 41.51 13.15
N THR A 251 39.69 41.10 12.72
CA THR A 251 39.27 39.70 12.69
C THR A 251 40.14 38.89 11.72
N LEU A 252 40.32 39.38 10.50
CA LEU A 252 41.12 38.73 9.47
C LEU A 252 42.61 38.70 9.82
N ALA A 253 43.16 39.78 10.38
CA ALA A 253 44.54 39.83 10.84
C ALA A 253 44.77 38.90 12.05
N THR A 254 43.77 38.73 12.91
CA THR A 254 43.86 37.77 14.03
C THR A 254 43.90 36.34 13.48
N ALA A 255 43.05 36.03 12.50
CA ALA A 255 43.08 34.76 11.78
C ALA A 255 44.43 34.52 11.07
N GLU A 256 44.98 35.52 10.38
CA GLU A 256 46.32 35.44 9.77
C GLU A 256 47.41 35.13 10.80
N GLN A 257 47.37 35.77 11.98
CA GLN A 257 48.35 35.56 13.04
C GLN A 257 48.23 34.17 13.68
N MET A 258 47.00 33.68 13.90
CA MET A 258 46.77 32.31 14.36
C MET A 258 47.33 31.27 13.39
N VAL A 259 47.15 31.49 12.07
CA VAL A 259 47.75 30.65 11.03
C VAL A 259 49.28 30.70 11.06
N ARG A 260 49.87 31.90 11.16
CA ARG A 260 51.33 32.09 11.23
C ARG A 260 51.93 31.38 12.44
N GLU A 261 51.33 31.50 13.61
CA GLU A 261 51.81 30.87 14.84
C GLU A 261 51.61 29.35 14.89
N ALA A 262 50.56 28.85 14.22
CA ALA A 262 50.35 27.42 14.06
C ALA A 262 51.41 26.76 13.14
N LEU A 263 52.08 27.56 12.30
CA LEU A 263 52.99 27.09 11.23
C LEU A 263 54.49 27.35 11.50
N THR A 264 54.88 27.87 12.67
CA THR A 264 56.29 28.17 13.01
C THR A 264 57.15 26.89 13.18
N PRO A 265 58.29 26.73 12.47
CA PRO A 265 59.16 25.55 12.56
C PRO A 265 59.82 25.38 13.94
N GLY A 266 59.98 24.12 14.41
CA GLY A 266 60.62 23.78 15.70
C GLY A 266 59.66 23.43 16.85
N ARG A 267 58.34 23.47 16.60
CA ARG A 267 57.28 23.04 17.54
C ARG A 267 56.35 21.98 16.93
N LEU A 268 56.84 21.23 15.93
CA LEU A 268 56.09 20.28 15.12
C LEU A 268 56.15 18.82 15.62
N GLU A 269 56.91 18.51 16.67
CA GLU A 269 57.07 17.14 17.18
C GLU A 269 55.94 16.66 18.12
N GLN A 270 54.96 17.52 18.43
CA GLN A 270 53.76 17.13 19.17
C GLN A 270 52.54 17.71 18.43
N ALA A 271 51.88 16.91 17.58
CA ALA A 271 50.64 17.32 16.92
C ALA A 271 49.57 17.65 17.99
N PRO A 272 48.98 18.87 17.96
CA PRO A 272 47.84 19.14 17.09
C PRO A 272 47.91 20.56 16.49
N SER A 273 48.51 20.72 15.32
CA SER A 273 48.66 22.05 14.67
C SER A 273 47.71 22.28 13.49
N LEU A 274 47.09 21.22 12.94
CA LEU A 274 46.19 21.31 11.77
C LEU A 274 44.72 21.55 12.15
N GLU A 275 44.25 21.03 13.29
CA GLU A 275 42.87 21.22 13.78
C GLU A 275 42.55 22.69 14.14
N LEU A 276 43.57 23.50 14.42
CA LEU A 276 43.42 24.93 14.73
C LEU A 276 43.18 25.83 13.51
N ILE A 277 43.47 25.34 12.29
CA ILE A 277 43.39 26.12 11.04
C ILE A 277 42.20 25.66 10.16
N ASP A 278 41.71 24.45 10.39
CA ASP A 278 40.50 23.85 9.79
C ASP A 278 39.27 24.77 9.78
N PRO A 279 39.02 25.62 10.79
CA PRO A 279 37.85 26.51 10.79
C PRO A 279 37.98 27.76 9.91
N LEU A 280 39.16 28.08 9.39
CA LEU A 280 39.38 29.21 8.48
C LEU A 280 39.27 28.81 7.00
N LEU A 281 39.42 27.52 6.71
CA LEU A 281 39.27 26.92 5.37
C LEU A 281 37.88 27.14 4.72
N PRO A 282 36.76 27.22 5.47
CA PRO A 282 35.45 27.48 4.90
C PRO A 282 35.25 28.87 4.29
N PHE A 283 36.03 29.87 4.72
CA PHE A 283 35.89 31.25 4.23
C PHE A 283 36.61 31.49 2.90
N LEU A 284 37.58 30.64 2.59
CA LEU A 284 38.39 30.75 1.38
C LEU A 284 37.89 29.79 0.28
N GLY A 285 37.18 28.70 0.64
CA GLY A 285 36.75 27.66 -0.30
C GLY A 285 35.34 27.76 -0.90
N VAL A 286 34.59 28.85 -0.66
CA VAL A 286 33.24 29.01 -1.24
C VAL A 286 33.35 29.48 -2.70
N PRO A 287 32.65 28.84 -3.65
CA PRO A 287 32.54 29.35 -5.01
C PRO A 287 32.04 30.79 -5.03
N HIS A 288 32.78 31.68 -5.68
CA HIS A 288 32.53 33.11 -5.75
C HIS A 288 32.94 33.64 -7.13
N GLU A 289 32.42 34.80 -7.51
CA GLU A 289 32.80 35.42 -8.78
C GLU A 289 34.30 35.74 -8.78
N PRO A 290 35.11 35.24 -9.72
CA PRO A 290 36.55 35.39 -9.66
C PRO A 290 37.00 36.81 -9.97
N SER A 291 38.00 37.29 -9.23
CA SER A 291 38.57 38.64 -9.38
C SER A 291 39.16 38.90 -10.78
N ALA A 292 39.18 40.15 -11.24
CA ALA A 292 39.68 40.49 -12.57
C ALA A 292 41.17 40.14 -12.83
N ALA A 293 41.95 39.89 -11.78
CA ALA A 293 43.39 39.63 -11.86
C ALA A 293 43.78 38.15 -12.01
N VAL A 294 42.80 37.24 -12.03
CA VAL A 294 43.02 35.79 -12.15
C VAL A 294 42.44 35.23 -13.45
N THR A 295 42.93 34.04 -13.84
CA THR A 295 42.46 33.27 -15.00
C THR A 295 41.02 32.79 -14.77
N ALA A 296 40.13 33.15 -15.69
CA ALA A 296 38.71 32.83 -15.63
C ALA A 296 38.15 32.74 -17.05
N ILE A 297 37.65 31.56 -17.40
CA ILE A 297 37.22 31.21 -18.76
C ILE A 297 35.74 30.87 -18.69
N GLU A 298 34.89 31.70 -19.29
CA GLU A 298 33.45 31.42 -19.36
C GLU A 298 33.17 30.49 -20.55
N LEU A 299 33.09 29.19 -20.25
CA LEU A 299 32.87 28.12 -21.22
C LEU A 299 32.48 26.84 -20.47
N PRO A 300 31.26 26.31 -20.62
CA PRO A 300 30.17 26.80 -21.45
C PRO A 300 29.52 28.07 -20.90
N TRP A 301 28.51 28.57 -21.63
CA TRP A 301 27.75 29.77 -21.27
C TRP A 301 27.34 29.77 -19.79
N ARG A 302 27.64 30.86 -19.07
CA ARG A 302 27.42 31.07 -17.62
C ARG A 302 28.18 30.14 -16.66
N VAL A 303 29.15 29.37 -17.13
CA VAL A 303 30.03 28.58 -16.26
C VAL A 303 31.45 29.10 -16.39
N ILE A 304 31.99 29.61 -15.29
CA ILE A 304 33.37 30.09 -15.25
C ILE A 304 34.29 28.98 -14.78
N HIS A 305 35.21 28.62 -15.66
CA HIS A 305 36.24 27.63 -15.42
C HIS A 305 37.61 28.25 -15.15
N THR A 306 38.45 27.52 -14.43
CA THR A 306 39.88 27.82 -14.27
C THR A 306 40.68 26.51 -14.27
N PRO A 307 41.86 26.48 -14.91
CA PRO A 307 42.76 25.33 -14.83
C PRO A 307 43.52 25.30 -13.50
N LEU A 308 44.29 24.24 -13.25
CA LEU A 308 45.12 24.11 -12.04
C LEU A 308 46.55 24.64 -12.25
N ALA A 309 47.32 24.75 -11.15
CA ALA A 309 48.66 25.34 -11.13
C ALA A 309 49.68 24.64 -12.05
N THR A 310 49.46 23.39 -12.41
CA THR A 310 50.30 22.63 -13.34
C THR A 310 50.01 22.93 -14.81
N ALA A 311 49.03 23.78 -15.12
CA ALA A 311 48.65 24.10 -16.48
C ALA A 311 49.37 25.35 -17.02
N GLY A 312 49.42 25.44 -18.33
CA GLY A 312 49.84 26.62 -19.08
C GLY A 312 49.11 26.70 -20.41
N PHE A 313 49.32 27.79 -21.14
CA PHE A 313 48.78 27.98 -22.48
C PHE A 313 49.92 28.06 -23.50
N THR A 314 49.76 27.44 -24.66
CA THR A 314 50.72 27.50 -25.78
C THR A 314 50.04 28.01 -27.06
N HIS A 315 50.76 28.77 -27.88
CA HIS A 315 50.27 29.40 -29.09
C HIS A 315 51.43 29.86 -29.98
N ALA A 316 51.13 30.16 -31.24
CA ALA A 316 52.12 30.76 -32.15
C ALA A 316 52.28 32.26 -31.87
N GLU A 317 53.53 32.72 -31.82
CA GLU A 317 53.89 34.13 -31.65
C GLU A 317 53.68 34.93 -32.94
N THR A 318 53.80 34.29 -34.11
CA THR A 318 53.60 34.84 -35.46
C THR A 318 52.55 34.04 -36.24
N PRO A 319 51.94 34.60 -37.30
CA PRO A 319 51.00 33.87 -38.13
C PRO A 319 51.63 32.60 -38.71
N VAL A 320 50.89 31.49 -38.68
CA VAL A 320 51.32 30.19 -39.19
C VAL A 320 50.58 29.91 -40.50
N THR A 321 51.32 29.77 -41.59
CA THR A 321 50.76 29.53 -42.93
C THR A 321 51.22 28.16 -43.46
N HIS A 322 50.25 27.34 -43.83
CA HIS A 322 50.46 26.06 -44.50
C HIS A 322 49.79 26.08 -45.87
N GLU A 323 50.54 25.77 -46.93
CA GLU A 323 50.01 25.67 -48.30
C GLU A 323 49.18 26.90 -48.75
N GLY A 324 49.58 28.10 -48.32
CA GLY A 324 48.89 29.36 -48.65
C GLY A 324 47.65 29.67 -47.80
N GLN A 325 47.31 28.84 -46.81
CA GLN A 325 46.25 29.10 -45.84
C GLN A 325 46.87 29.44 -44.48
N THR A 326 46.48 30.58 -43.91
CA THR A 326 46.90 30.97 -42.56
C THR A 326 45.90 30.41 -41.55
N GLU A 327 46.41 29.73 -40.52
CA GLU A 327 45.57 29.18 -39.47
C GLU A 327 44.94 30.29 -38.62
N LEU A 328 43.73 30.07 -38.12
CA LEU A 328 43.13 30.92 -37.08
C LEU A 328 44.03 30.88 -35.84
N TRP A 329 44.45 32.05 -35.35
CA TRP A 329 45.22 32.14 -34.12
C TRP A 329 44.44 31.55 -32.95
N HIS A 330 45.14 30.74 -32.17
CA HIS A 330 44.53 30.04 -31.07
C HIS A 330 45.53 29.75 -29.95
N SER A 331 45.00 29.67 -28.72
CA SER A 331 45.77 29.36 -27.52
C SER A 331 45.26 28.09 -26.86
N ARG A 332 46.16 27.11 -26.67
CA ARG A 332 45.83 25.74 -26.28
C ARG A 332 46.27 25.49 -24.84
N LEU A 333 45.35 24.98 -24.02
CA LEU A 333 45.65 24.57 -22.65
C LEU A 333 46.48 23.28 -22.66
N GLY A 334 47.56 23.24 -21.89
CA GLY A 334 48.41 22.06 -21.74
C GLY A 334 49.06 21.97 -20.36
N ARG A 335 49.85 20.91 -20.13
CA ARG A 335 50.61 20.72 -18.89
C ARG A 335 51.91 21.50 -18.97
N ARG A 336 52.17 22.36 -18.00
CA ARG A 336 53.45 23.03 -17.84
C ARG A 336 54.49 22.08 -17.26
N SER A 337 55.64 21.97 -17.92
CA SER A 337 56.81 21.21 -17.45
C SER A 337 58.09 21.85 -17.99
N GLY A 338 59.05 22.19 -17.12
CA GLY A 338 60.36 22.70 -17.56
C GLY A 338 60.34 24.01 -18.36
N GLY A 339 59.27 24.81 -18.26
CA GLY A 339 59.11 26.06 -19.03
C GLY A 339 58.28 25.90 -20.31
N GLU A 340 58.11 24.67 -20.79
CA GLU A 340 57.27 24.33 -21.94
C GLU A 340 55.85 23.91 -21.51
N VAL A 341 54.92 23.93 -22.46
CA VAL A 341 53.52 23.52 -22.28
C VAL A 341 53.19 22.41 -23.27
N ASP A 342 52.97 21.20 -22.74
CA ASP A 342 52.54 20.02 -23.50
C ASP A 342 51.01 19.97 -23.58
N ASP A 343 50.46 20.31 -24.75
CA ASP A 343 49.03 20.31 -25.04
C ASP A 343 48.48 18.95 -25.52
N SER A 344 49.31 17.90 -25.54
CA SER A 344 48.87 16.53 -25.86
C SER A 344 48.16 15.84 -24.69
N LYS A 345 48.25 16.40 -23.48
CA LYS A 345 47.72 15.81 -22.24
C LYS A 345 46.46 16.53 -21.76
N SER A 346 45.46 15.75 -21.33
CA SER A 346 44.28 16.27 -20.61
C SER A 346 44.70 17.07 -19.37
N GLN A 347 44.04 18.20 -19.14
CA GLN A 347 44.27 19.06 -17.98
C GLN A 347 43.06 19.08 -17.06
N PRO A 348 43.26 18.98 -15.74
CA PRO A 348 42.19 19.22 -14.78
C PRO A 348 41.65 20.65 -14.90
N LEU A 349 40.33 20.78 -14.91
CA LEU A 349 39.60 22.03 -15.08
C LEU A 349 38.44 22.07 -14.06
N ARG A 350 38.35 23.17 -13.29
CA ARG A 350 37.29 23.37 -12.29
C ARG A 350 36.30 24.41 -12.77
N ALA A 351 35.00 24.15 -12.59
CA ALA A 351 33.96 25.17 -12.67
C ALA A 351 33.91 25.91 -11.32
N ILE A 352 34.59 27.04 -11.24
CA ILE A 352 34.77 27.75 -9.97
C ILE A 352 33.60 28.65 -9.61
N TRP A 353 32.78 29.03 -10.59
CA TRP A 353 31.64 29.89 -10.36
C TRP A 353 30.60 29.84 -11.48
N SER A 354 29.37 30.14 -11.12
CA SER A 354 28.28 30.47 -12.03
C SER A 354 27.40 31.51 -11.34
N PRO A 355 26.79 32.46 -12.08
CA PRO A 355 25.77 33.32 -11.50
C PRO A 355 24.55 32.53 -10.96
N ASP A 356 24.42 31.25 -11.32
CA ASP A 356 23.36 30.35 -10.87
C ASP A 356 23.75 29.54 -9.61
N TYR A 357 24.97 29.72 -9.09
CA TYR A 357 25.42 29.04 -7.88
C TYR A 357 24.73 29.62 -6.61
N GLY A 358 24.46 28.75 -5.63
CA GLY A 358 23.75 29.10 -4.39
C GLY A 358 22.23 29.29 -4.53
N SER A 359 21.77 30.01 -5.56
CA SER A 359 20.36 30.32 -5.80
C SER A 359 20.00 30.13 -7.28
N PRO A 360 19.88 28.88 -7.77
CA PRO A 360 19.59 28.63 -9.18
C PRO A 360 18.22 29.19 -9.55
N GLN A 361 18.16 30.00 -10.61
CA GLN A 361 16.91 30.55 -11.15
C GLN A 361 16.78 30.17 -12.62
N GLU A 362 15.78 29.35 -12.92
CA GLU A 362 15.46 29.01 -14.31
C GLU A 362 14.93 30.24 -15.05
N THR A 363 15.37 30.42 -16.29
CA THR A 363 14.90 31.50 -17.17
C THR A 363 14.03 30.93 -18.28
N SER A 364 13.24 31.76 -18.95
CA SER A 364 12.48 31.33 -20.15
C SER A 364 13.39 30.89 -21.31
N PHE A 365 14.69 31.22 -21.26
CA PHE A 365 15.68 30.79 -22.23
C PHE A 365 16.26 29.42 -21.86
N THR A 366 15.79 28.37 -22.54
CA THR A 366 16.27 26.99 -22.34
C THR A 366 17.54 26.75 -23.15
N THR A 367 18.58 26.21 -22.51
CA THR A 367 19.88 25.90 -23.12
C THR A 367 20.31 24.44 -22.84
N SER A 368 21.52 24.04 -23.26
CA SER A 368 22.06 22.69 -23.05
C SER A 368 22.16 22.25 -21.59
N SER A 369 22.17 23.20 -20.64
CA SER A 369 22.15 22.96 -19.20
C SER A 369 21.17 23.91 -18.49
N THR A 370 20.57 23.44 -17.39
CA THR A 370 19.70 24.26 -16.54
C THR A 370 20.51 25.11 -15.54
N ALA A 371 19.86 26.06 -14.86
CA ALA A 371 20.50 26.83 -13.79
C ALA A 371 20.94 25.90 -12.65
N GLU A 372 20.11 24.91 -12.33
CA GLU A 372 20.41 23.87 -11.35
C GLU A 372 21.61 22.98 -11.76
N ASP A 373 21.71 22.60 -13.04
CA ASP A 373 22.85 21.83 -13.55
C ASP A 373 24.18 22.58 -13.30
N ARG A 374 24.22 23.87 -13.63
CA ARG A 374 25.40 24.72 -13.41
C ARG A 374 25.72 24.88 -11.93
N HIS A 375 24.71 24.99 -11.08
CA HIS A 375 24.88 24.96 -9.62
C HIS A 375 25.59 23.68 -9.16
N PHE A 376 25.13 22.52 -9.60
CA PHE A 376 25.73 21.24 -9.22
C PHE A 376 27.14 21.07 -9.77
N LEU A 377 27.42 21.51 -11.01
CA LEU A 377 28.76 21.43 -11.58
C LEU A 377 29.79 22.27 -10.80
N VAL A 378 29.40 23.48 -10.39
CA VAL A 378 30.25 24.34 -9.56
C VAL A 378 30.47 23.71 -8.18
N HIS A 379 29.44 23.14 -7.58
CA HIS A 379 29.58 22.45 -6.30
C HIS A 379 30.52 21.23 -6.42
N ALA A 380 30.32 20.40 -7.44
CA ALA A 380 31.09 19.19 -7.69
C ALA A 380 32.57 19.44 -7.93
N THR A 381 32.93 20.61 -8.48
CA THR A 381 34.31 20.93 -8.87
C THR A 381 35.00 21.98 -7.99
N ALA A 382 34.27 22.80 -7.24
CA ALA A 382 34.85 23.88 -6.43
C ALA A 382 34.14 24.14 -5.10
N GLY A 383 33.10 23.38 -4.73
CA GLY A 383 32.30 23.55 -3.51
C GLY A 383 33.00 23.10 -2.21
N TYR A 384 34.19 23.63 -1.91
CA TYR A 384 34.99 23.17 -0.77
C TYR A 384 34.42 23.58 0.59
N SER A 385 33.46 24.52 0.61
CA SER A 385 32.72 24.94 1.80
C SER A 385 31.44 25.70 1.45
N GLY A 386 30.38 25.54 2.26
CA GLY A 386 29.20 26.42 2.23
C GLY A 386 27.78 25.81 2.39
N VAL A 387 27.61 24.50 2.56
CA VAL A 387 26.30 23.82 2.77
C VAL A 387 26.53 22.65 3.77
N PRO A 388 25.56 22.20 4.61
CA PRO A 388 25.80 21.43 5.85
C PRO A 388 26.60 20.14 5.68
N GLU A 389 27.11 19.61 6.79
CA GLU A 389 27.75 18.30 6.92
C GLU A 389 27.21 17.24 5.94
N GLY A 390 28.09 16.63 5.15
CA GLY A 390 27.74 15.48 4.29
C GLY A 390 27.86 15.67 2.77
N TRP A 391 28.35 16.79 2.23
CA TRP A 391 28.69 16.92 0.79
C TRP A 391 29.99 16.19 0.41
N PRO A 392 30.16 15.74 -0.86
CA PRO A 392 31.36 15.05 -1.27
C PRO A 392 32.51 16.04 -1.51
N THR A 393 33.76 15.58 -1.36
CA THR A 393 34.94 16.40 -1.67
C THR A 393 34.93 16.82 -3.15
N PRO A 394 35.07 18.11 -3.48
CA PRO A 394 35.06 18.56 -4.87
C PRO A 394 36.27 18.07 -5.67
N VAL A 395 36.01 17.54 -6.87
CA VAL A 395 37.01 16.98 -7.78
C VAL A 395 36.92 17.71 -9.13
N PRO A 396 38.05 18.12 -9.74
CA PRO A 396 38.01 18.76 -11.05
C PRO A 396 37.53 17.77 -12.11
N GLY A 397 36.89 18.28 -13.17
CA GLY A 397 36.76 17.51 -14.40
C GLY A 397 38.04 17.60 -15.22
N ASP A 398 38.11 16.86 -16.30
CA ASP A 398 39.24 16.83 -17.22
C ASP A 398 38.87 17.48 -18.56
N ALA A 399 39.62 18.51 -18.93
CA ALA A 399 39.60 19.07 -20.27
C ALA A 399 40.61 18.30 -21.13
N ARG A 400 40.12 17.42 -22.01
CA ARG A 400 40.95 16.76 -23.03
C ARG A 400 41.47 17.75 -24.04
N ARG A 401 40.69 18.78 -24.33
CA ARG A 401 41.06 19.89 -25.21
C ARG A 401 40.36 21.15 -24.78
N LEU A 402 41.13 22.21 -24.56
CA LEU A 402 40.62 23.58 -24.41
C LEU A 402 41.44 24.50 -25.31
N ILE A 403 40.77 25.13 -26.27
CA ILE A 403 41.41 26.04 -27.22
C ILE A 403 40.63 27.35 -27.23
N LEU A 404 41.32 28.48 -27.03
CA LEU A 404 40.73 29.82 -27.07
C LEU A 404 41.03 30.48 -28.41
N SER A 405 40.05 31.16 -29.00
CA SER A 405 40.21 31.90 -30.27
C SER A 405 39.34 33.16 -30.31
N ALA A 406 39.54 34.01 -31.33
CA ALA A 406 38.68 35.17 -31.55
C ALA A 406 37.24 34.81 -31.96
N LEU A 407 37.01 33.61 -32.50
CA LEU A 407 35.70 33.12 -32.93
C LEU A 407 34.97 32.28 -31.86
N GLY A 408 35.55 32.15 -30.66
CA GLY A 408 35.03 31.32 -29.58
C GLY A 408 35.90 30.08 -29.31
N ALA A 409 35.64 29.40 -28.20
CA ALA A 409 36.51 28.32 -27.74
C ALA A 409 36.10 26.94 -28.26
N ARG A 410 37.06 26.01 -28.27
CA ARG A 410 36.79 24.57 -28.34
C ARG A 410 36.91 23.98 -26.94
N LEU A 411 35.96 23.13 -26.56
CA LEU A 411 35.98 22.37 -25.32
C LEU A 411 35.71 20.90 -25.61
N ASP A 412 36.49 20.01 -25.00
CA ASP A 412 36.15 18.61 -24.77
C ASP A 412 36.37 18.32 -23.28
N TYR A 413 35.29 18.39 -22.51
CA TYR A 413 35.30 18.31 -21.05
C TYR A 413 34.53 17.07 -20.59
N TYR A 414 35.12 16.34 -19.63
CA TYR A 414 34.49 15.21 -18.96
C TYR A 414 34.70 15.30 -17.46
N GLY A 415 33.64 15.14 -16.68
CA GLY A 415 33.71 15.03 -15.23
C GLY A 415 32.83 13.91 -14.71
N GLU A 416 33.28 13.25 -13.66
CA GLU A 416 32.57 12.18 -12.96
C GLU A 416 32.80 12.33 -11.47
N TRP A 417 31.72 12.25 -10.69
CA TRP A 417 31.75 12.52 -9.26
C TRP A 417 31.02 11.43 -8.49
N LYS A 418 31.52 11.20 -7.26
CA LYS A 418 30.86 10.29 -6.34
C LYS A 418 29.56 10.93 -5.87
N VAL A 419 28.46 10.32 -6.28
CA VAL A 419 27.11 10.68 -5.84
C VAL A 419 26.99 10.44 -4.34
N ASN A 420 26.32 11.35 -3.65
CA ASN A 420 25.83 11.15 -2.29
C ASN A 420 24.43 11.77 -2.14
N GLY A 421 23.79 11.59 -0.99
CA GLY A 421 22.43 12.09 -0.71
C GLY A 421 22.25 13.61 -0.71
N LYS A 422 23.19 14.36 -1.30
CA LYS A 422 23.19 15.82 -1.45
C LYS A 422 23.56 16.28 -2.86
N LEU A 423 24.58 15.67 -3.49
CA LEU A 423 24.97 15.95 -4.87
C LEU A 423 24.41 14.89 -5.82
N PRO A 424 23.37 15.19 -6.63
CA PRO A 424 22.81 14.24 -7.58
C PRO A 424 23.63 14.11 -8.87
N LEU A 425 24.52 15.07 -9.19
CA LEU A 425 25.31 15.05 -10.42
C LEU A 425 26.36 13.93 -10.38
N GLU A 426 26.20 12.93 -11.24
CA GLU A 426 27.08 11.77 -11.37
C GLU A 426 28.15 12.00 -12.44
N SER A 427 27.76 12.50 -13.61
CA SER A 427 28.71 12.83 -14.69
C SER A 427 28.24 13.95 -15.59
N TRP A 428 29.21 14.63 -16.20
CA TRP A 428 29.02 15.70 -17.16
C TRP A 428 29.99 15.53 -18.33
N THR A 429 29.48 15.55 -19.56
CA THR A 429 30.27 15.67 -20.78
C THR A 429 29.87 16.93 -21.52
N HIS A 430 30.84 17.76 -21.90
CA HIS A 430 30.58 18.99 -22.65
C HIS A 430 31.53 19.10 -23.83
N GLN A 431 30.96 19.16 -25.03
CA GLN A 431 31.71 19.36 -26.26
C GLN A 431 31.18 20.57 -27.02
N ALA A 432 32.10 21.49 -27.29
CA ALA A 432 31.83 22.74 -27.99
C ALA A 432 32.94 23.03 -29.01
N ALA A 433 32.57 23.70 -30.10
CA ALA A 433 33.49 24.17 -31.13
C ALA A 433 33.13 25.62 -31.50
N LEU A 434 34.14 26.50 -31.56
CA LEU A 434 33.95 27.93 -31.84
C LEU A 434 32.88 28.58 -30.93
N GLY A 435 32.90 28.19 -29.65
CA GLY A 435 31.97 28.64 -28.61
C GLY A 435 30.57 28.05 -28.68
N ARG A 436 30.27 27.18 -29.65
CA ARG A 436 28.94 26.59 -29.84
C ARG A 436 28.91 25.14 -29.40
N ASP A 437 27.89 24.80 -28.63
CA ASP A 437 27.66 23.43 -28.18
C ASP A 437 27.32 22.53 -29.39
N PHE A 438 27.80 21.29 -29.36
CA PHE A 438 27.34 20.25 -30.30
C PHE A 438 27.03 18.91 -29.62
N TYR A 439 27.59 18.64 -28.43
CA TYR A 439 27.22 17.49 -27.63
C TYR A 439 27.37 17.80 -26.14
N VAL A 440 26.29 17.67 -25.39
CA VAL A 440 26.27 17.83 -23.92
C VAL A 440 25.51 16.67 -23.32
N ARG A 441 26.09 16.00 -22.32
CA ARG A 441 25.45 14.89 -21.60
C ARG A 441 25.56 15.13 -20.10
N ILE A 442 24.43 15.17 -19.41
CA ILE A 442 24.32 15.39 -17.96
C ILE A 442 23.61 14.20 -17.34
N VAL A 443 24.20 13.62 -16.29
CA VAL A 443 23.66 12.44 -15.60
C VAL A 443 23.39 12.77 -14.13
N LYS A 444 22.14 12.59 -13.71
CA LYS A 444 21.70 12.77 -12.31
C LYS A 444 21.24 11.45 -11.71
N ALA A 445 21.73 11.12 -10.52
CA ALA A 445 21.36 9.91 -9.81
C ALA A 445 20.06 10.04 -9.01
N GLY A 446 19.36 8.91 -8.88
CA GLY A 446 18.12 8.81 -8.13
C GLY A 446 17.64 7.37 -7.97
N PHE A 447 16.37 7.23 -7.64
CA PHE A 447 15.69 5.97 -7.38
C PHE A 447 14.33 5.93 -8.07
N LEU A 448 13.84 4.73 -8.37
CA LEU A 448 12.49 4.51 -8.91
C LEU A 448 11.50 4.14 -7.80
N PHE A 449 10.57 5.04 -7.50
CA PHE A 449 9.53 4.83 -6.49
C PHE A 449 8.34 4.02 -7.09
N PRO A 450 7.74 3.07 -6.36
CA PRO A 450 7.94 2.80 -4.91
C PRO A 450 9.01 1.76 -4.57
N PHE A 451 9.54 1.03 -5.56
CA PHE A 451 10.39 -0.14 -5.29
C PHE A 451 11.81 0.21 -4.85
N GLY A 452 12.29 1.42 -5.13
CA GLY A 452 13.56 1.96 -4.65
C GLY A 452 14.79 1.53 -5.46
N HIS A 453 14.62 1.09 -6.71
CA HIS A 453 15.74 0.70 -7.59
C HIS A 453 16.61 1.91 -7.94
N LYS A 454 17.94 1.78 -7.84
CA LYS A 454 18.87 2.81 -8.32
C LYS A 454 18.71 3.04 -9.82
N ALA A 455 18.57 4.30 -10.21
CA ALA A 455 18.45 4.74 -11.59
C ALA A 455 19.16 6.07 -11.81
N VAL A 456 19.42 6.39 -13.06
CA VAL A 456 19.96 7.70 -13.47
C VAL A 456 19.04 8.35 -14.49
N TYR A 457 18.85 9.65 -14.34
CA TYR A 457 18.20 10.51 -15.31
C TYR A 457 19.27 11.15 -16.19
N ILE A 458 19.16 10.96 -17.49
CA ILE A 458 20.14 11.41 -18.49
C ILE A 458 19.49 12.44 -19.39
N VAL A 459 20.18 13.57 -19.53
CA VAL A 459 19.88 14.60 -20.52
C VAL A 459 20.98 14.61 -21.56
N ILE A 460 20.62 14.46 -22.83
CA ILE A 460 21.55 14.62 -23.96
C ILE A 460 21.07 15.79 -24.81
N THR A 461 21.95 16.76 -25.05
CA THR A 461 21.75 17.83 -26.02
C THR A 461 22.73 17.62 -27.17
N GLU A 462 22.23 17.46 -28.40
CA GLU A 462 23.03 17.17 -29.59
C GLU A 462 22.70 18.15 -30.72
N ARG A 463 23.71 18.61 -31.46
CA ARG A 463 23.49 19.40 -32.67
C ARG A 463 23.14 18.49 -33.85
N LYS A 464 21.96 18.67 -34.41
CA LYS A 464 21.47 17.90 -35.56
C LYS A 464 21.27 18.79 -36.77
N PHE A 465 21.57 18.24 -37.95
CA PHE A 465 21.29 18.87 -39.23
C PHE A 465 19.91 18.43 -39.71
N GLU A 466 18.99 19.38 -39.78
CA GLU A 466 17.60 19.14 -40.15
C GLU A 466 17.26 19.89 -41.45
N THR A 467 16.45 19.27 -42.30
CA THR A 467 15.92 19.94 -43.49
C THR A 467 14.78 20.84 -43.07
N VAL A 468 14.82 22.11 -43.47
CA VAL A 468 13.72 23.04 -43.26
C VAL A 468 12.61 22.72 -44.27
N PRO A 469 11.33 22.67 -43.87
CA PRO A 469 10.22 22.56 -44.82
C PRO A 469 10.25 23.68 -45.88
N GLU A 470 9.54 23.46 -46.99
CA GLU A 470 9.31 24.48 -48.03
C GLU A 470 10.58 25.03 -48.72
N GLY A 471 11.65 24.24 -48.79
CA GLY A 471 12.86 24.60 -49.55
C GLY A 471 13.82 25.54 -48.83
N GLY A 472 13.66 25.76 -47.52
CA GLY A 472 14.50 26.66 -46.71
C GLY A 472 15.93 26.18 -46.40
N GLY A 473 16.44 25.14 -47.08
CA GLY A 473 17.79 24.60 -46.89
C GLY A 473 17.94 23.63 -45.70
N ARG A 474 19.16 23.53 -45.13
CA ARG A 474 19.43 22.77 -43.90
C ARG A 474 19.73 23.71 -42.73
N MET A 475 19.18 23.41 -41.56
CA MET A 475 19.47 24.09 -40.30
C MET A 475 20.25 23.17 -39.35
N ALA A 476 21.11 23.74 -38.50
CA ALA A 476 21.84 22.98 -37.48
C ALA A 476 21.36 23.40 -36.08
N THR A 477 20.47 22.61 -35.47
CA THR A 477 19.75 22.95 -34.24
C THR A 477 20.13 22.03 -33.09
N LEU A 478 20.01 22.52 -31.85
CA LEU A 478 20.25 21.70 -30.66
C LEU A 478 18.97 20.95 -30.28
N ARG A 479 19.03 19.63 -30.34
CA ARG A 479 17.98 18.71 -29.92
C ARG A 479 18.29 18.11 -28.56
N GLN A 480 17.31 18.12 -27.66
CA GLN A 480 17.44 17.62 -26.30
C GLN A 480 16.58 16.38 -26.08
N LYS A 481 17.19 15.34 -25.51
CA LYS A 481 16.55 14.07 -25.11
C LYS A 481 16.62 13.88 -23.61
N HIS A 482 15.58 13.27 -23.07
CA HIS A 482 15.42 12.92 -21.67
C HIS A 482 15.13 11.43 -21.56
N PHE A 483 15.88 10.67 -20.77
CA PHE A 483 15.58 9.26 -20.53
C PHE A 483 16.13 8.79 -19.19
N ILE A 484 15.66 7.64 -18.75
CA ILE A 484 16.05 7.02 -17.48
C ILE A 484 16.74 5.70 -17.79
N VAL A 485 17.87 5.45 -17.14
CA VAL A 485 18.57 4.16 -17.17
C VAL A 485 18.55 3.53 -15.78
N VAL A 486 18.08 2.28 -15.71
CA VAL A 486 18.02 1.49 -14.48
C VAL A 486 19.39 0.90 -14.19
N ARG A 487 20.00 1.29 -13.07
CA ARG A 487 21.33 0.82 -12.63
C ARG A 487 21.27 -0.39 -11.71
N GLU A 488 20.16 -0.55 -10.99
CA GLU A 488 19.84 -1.72 -10.18
C GLU A 488 18.62 -2.44 -10.79
N PRO A 489 18.83 -3.26 -11.83
CA PRO A 489 17.84 -4.18 -12.39
C PRO A 489 16.95 -4.94 -11.40
N VAL A 490 17.58 -5.57 -10.42
CA VAL A 490 16.95 -6.50 -9.48
C VAL A 490 17.19 -5.96 -8.09
N ARG A 491 16.12 -5.87 -7.30
CA ARG A 491 16.18 -5.48 -5.91
C ARG A 491 15.48 -6.49 -5.04
N SER A 492 16.17 -6.97 -4.02
CA SER A 492 15.68 -7.97 -3.08
C SER A 492 15.09 -7.35 -1.81
N PHE A 493 14.10 -8.04 -1.25
CA PHE A 493 13.38 -7.69 -0.03
C PHE A 493 13.39 -8.89 0.95
N PRO A 494 13.51 -8.63 2.26
CA PRO A 494 13.69 -7.32 2.88
C PRO A 494 15.03 -6.65 2.54
N SER A 495 15.00 -5.32 2.48
CA SER A 495 16.20 -4.50 2.41
C SER A 495 16.60 -4.03 3.82
N LEU A 496 17.88 -3.72 4.05
CA LEU A 496 18.38 -3.23 5.34
C LEU A 496 17.59 -1.99 5.79
N GLY A 497 16.93 -2.08 6.96
CA GLY A 497 16.13 -1.01 7.55
C GLY A 497 14.65 -1.01 7.16
N MET A 498 14.20 -2.01 6.39
CA MET A 498 12.80 -2.22 6.05
C MET A 498 12.01 -2.73 7.29
N PRO A 499 10.87 -2.13 7.63
CA PRO A 499 10.03 -2.61 8.73
C PRO A 499 9.54 -4.05 8.53
N ASP A 500 9.24 -4.73 9.64
CA ASP A 500 8.57 -6.04 9.66
C ASP A 500 9.29 -7.14 8.85
N ASP A 501 10.62 -7.05 8.72
CA ASP A 501 11.44 -7.88 7.83
C ASP A 501 10.85 -8.02 6.42
N GLY A 502 10.18 -6.97 5.93
CA GLY A 502 9.60 -6.93 4.59
C GLY A 502 8.31 -7.71 4.39
N ARG A 503 7.71 -8.28 5.45
CA ARG A 503 6.47 -9.10 5.40
C ARG A 503 5.23 -8.37 4.88
N GLY A 504 5.29 -7.05 4.69
CA GLY A 504 4.22 -6.27 4.05
C GLY A 504 4.19 -6.35 2.52
N LEU A 505 5.21 -6.93 1.88
CA LEU A 505 5.28 -7.08 0.43
C LEU A 505 5.20 -8.57 0.06
N PRO A 506 4.37 -8.99 -0.92
CA PRO A 506 4.29 -10.39 -1.31
C PRO A 506 5.48 -10.84 -2.16
N PHE A 507 6.37 -9.92 -2.53
CA PHE A 507 7.53 -10.16 -3.38
C PHE A 507 8.83 -10.10 -2.59
N GLN A 508 9.64 -11.15 -2.72
CA GLN A 508 11.01 -11.23 -2.21
C GLN A 508 12.02 -10.51 -3.10
N ALA A 509 11.67 -10.26 -4.36
CA ALA A 509 12.44 -9.39 -5.24
C ALA A 509 11.54 -8.75 -6.28
N VAL A 510 11.93 -7.58 -6.78
CA VAL A 510 11.36 -6.98 -7.98
C VAL A 510 12.50 -6.82 -8.99
N GLU A 511 12.25 -7.17 -10.25
CA GLU A 511 13.13 -6.92 -11.39
C GLU A 511 12.46 -5.94 -12.35
N ILE A 512 13.14 -4.86 -12.74
CA ILE A 512 12.67 -3.95 -13.79
C ILE A 512 13.31 -4.36 -15.11
N LEU A 513 12.51 -4.91 -16.03
CA LEU A 513 12.96 -5.38 -17.34
C LEU A 513 13.33 -4.22 -18.28
N THR A 514 12.66 -3.07 -18.16
CA THR A 514 12.99 -1.86 -18.91
C THR A 514 14.32 -1.27 -18.41
N ARG A 515 15.43 -1.62 -19.07
CA ARG A 515 16.79 -1.16 -18.69
C ARG A 515 17.04 0.31 -19.00
N GLU A 516 16.48 0.78 -20.11
CA GLU A 516 16.55 2.16 -20.58
C GLU A 516 15.19 2.54 -21.14
N THR A 517 14.69 3.71 -20.77
CA THR A 517 13.44 4.22 -21.36
C THR A 517 13.72 4.78 -22.77
N PRO A 518 12.73 4.74 -23.68
CA PRO A 518 12.77 5.61 -24.86
C PRO A 518 12.84 7.09 -24.43
N PRO A 519 13.09 8.03 -25.35
CA PRO A 519 12.99 9.47 -25.06
C PRO A 519 11.63 9.80 -24.41
N LEU A 520 11.70 10.45 -23.25
CA LEU A 520 10.59 10.88 -22.41
C LEU A 520 10.30 12.37 -22.63
N ALA A 521 9.12 12.81 -22.18
CA ALA A 521 8.83 14.22 -22.08
C ALA A 521 9.78 14.92 -21.10
N LYS A 522 10.13 16.18 -21.38
CA LYS A 522 10.92 17.01 -20.47
C LYS A 522 10.21 17.11 -19.10
N PRO A 523 10.92 16.88 -17.97
CA PRO A 523 10.32 17.02 -16.65
C PRO A 523 9.88 18.47 -16.38
N PRO A 524 8.87 18.68 -15.52
CA PRO A 524 8.45 20.02 -15.12
C PRO A 524 9.61 20.83 -14.53
N ALA A 525 9.70 22.10 -14.89
CA ALA A 525 10.77 22.97 -14.42
C ALA A 525 10.78 23.08 -12.89
N GLY A 526 11.97 22.96 -12.28
CA GLY A 526 12.16 23.08 -10.84
C GLY A 526 11.65 21.90 -9.99
N GLN A 527 11.19 20.80 -10.62
CA GLN A 527 10.74 19.61 -9.88
C GLN A 527 11.83 18.51 -9.90
N PRO A 528 12.47 18.20 -8.76
CA PRO A 528 13.50 17.18 -8.69
C PRO A 528 12.92 15.75 -8.82
N ASN A 529 11.68 15.56 -8.37
CA ASN A 529 10.97 14.29 -8.45
C ASN A 529 9.76 14.42 -9.36
N TRP A 530 9.53 13.42 -10.22
CA TRP A 530 8.48 13.49 -11.24
C TRP A 530 8.09 12.11 -11.75
N TRP A 531 6.91 12.03 -12.37
CA TRP A 531 6.43 10.84 -13.08
C TRP A 531 6.88 10.87 -14.54
N PRO A 532 7.68 9.90 -15.01
CA PRO A 532 8.01 9.73 -16.42
C PRO A 532 6.77 9.68 -17.30
N THR A 533 6.72 10.54 -18.32
CA THR A 533 5.61 10.57 -19.28
C THR A 533 6.10 10.51 -20.72
N ARG A 534 5.24 10.01 -21.59
CA ARG A 534 5.41 9.96 -23.04
C ARG A 534 4.07 10.25 -23.70
N SER A 535 4.04 11.23 -24.61
CA SER A 535 2.81 11.65 -25.30
C SER A 535 1.65 11.98 -24.33
N GLY A 536 1.96 12.65 -23.22
CA GLY A 536 0.98 13.06 -22.21
C GLY A 536 0.46 11.94 -21.28
N LYS A 537 0.96 10.70 -21.41
CA LYS A 537 0.61 9.55 -20.56
C LYS A 537 1.81 9.09 -19.74
N ASP A 538 1.56 8.49 -18.57
CA ASP A 538 2.62 7.88 -17.78
C ASP A 538 3.32 6.77 -18.57
N PHE A 539 4.66 6.75 -18.48
CA PHE A 539 5.45 5.66 -19.01
C PHE A 539 5.40 4.46 -18.05
N LEU A 540 5.01 3.31 -18.57
CA LEU A 540 4.95 2.05 -17.82
C LEU A 540 6.25 1.28 -17.99
N PHE A 541 6.92 0.99 -16.87
CA PHE A 541 8.05 0.09 -16.81
C PHE A 541 7.55 -1.34 -16.74
N ASP A 542 8.18 -2.25 -17.50
CA ASP A 542 7.92 -3.67 -17.38
C ASP A 542 8.68 -4.23 -16.20
N CYS A 543 7.96 -4.89 -15.30
CA CYS A 543 8.47 -5.39 -14.03
C CYS A 543 8.13 -6.88 -13.86
N VAL A 544 8.91 -7.54 -13.01
CA VAL A 544 8.65 -8.92 -12.55
C VAL A 544 8.82 -8.95 -11.03
N GLY A 545 7.76 -9.32 -10.31
CA GLY A 545 7.83 -9.64 -8.89
C GLY A 545 8.19 -11.11 -8.71
N VAL A 546 9.15 -11.44 -7.84
CA VAL A 546 9.44 -12.80 -7.42
C VAL A 546 8.74 -13.02 -6.08
N ASP A 547 7.75 -13.88 -6.03
CA ASP A 547 6.94 -14.12 -4.83
C ASP A 547 7.61 -15.05 -3.81
N HIS A 548 6.88 -15.41 -2.73
CA HIS A 548 7.41 -16.30 -1.69
C HIS A 548 7.63 -17.77 -2.13
N ALA A 549 7.12 -18.16 -3.29
CA ALA A 549 7.36 -19.47 -3.91
C ALA A 549 8.48 -19.44 -4.96
N GLY A 550 9.11 -18.27 -5.19
CA GLY A 550 10.08 -18.07 -6.25
C GLY A 550 9.44 -17.91 -7.64
N GLN A 551 8.11 -17.77 -7.72
CA GLN A 551 7.40 -17.58 -8.98
C GLN A 551 7.60 -16.16 -9.49
N ARG A 552 7.86 -16.04 -10.79
CA ARG A 552 8.03 -14.77 -11.49
C ARG A 552 6.67 -14.26 -12.00
N ILE A 553 6.21 -13.14 -11.46
CA ILE A 553 4.92 -12.52 -11.75
C ILE A 553 5.13 -11.23 -12.55
N PRO A 554 4.86 -11.22 -13.87
CA PRO A 554 5.03 -10.02 -14.69
C PRO A 554 3.91 -9.01 -14.41
N PHE A 555 4.27 -7.73 -14.37
CA PHE A 555 3.34 -6.61 -14.33
C PHE A 555 4.00 -5.35 -14.88
N SER A 556 3.23 -4.37 -15.34
CA SER A 556 3.76 -3.07 -15.76
C SER A 556 3.31 -1.96 -14.81
N ALA A 557 4.20 -1.06 -14.42
CA ALA A 557 3.91 0.00 -13.46
C ALA A 557 4.54 1.34 -13.86
N PRO A 558 3.83 2.48 -13.64
CA PRO A 558 4.49 3.77 -13.68
C PRO A 558 5.41 3.88 -12.46
N LEU A 559 6.66 4.30 -12.67
CA LEU A 559 7.64 4.47 -11.59
C LEU A 559 8.16 5.91 -11.59
N ALA A 560 7.99 6.63 -10.49
CA ALA A 560 8.48 8.00 -10.38
C ALA A 560 10.00 8.02 -10.23
N PHE A 561 10.67 8.93 -10.93
CA PHE A 561 12.08 9.21 -10.68
C PHE A 561 12.20 10.14 -9.47
N ILE A 562 12.86 9.66 -8.43
CA ILE A 562 13.12 10.39 -7.19
C ILE A 562 14.61 10.70 -7.13
N ARG A 563 14.99 11.97 -7.21
CA ARG A 563 16.40 12.38 -7.20
C ARG A 563 17.02 12.14 -5.82
N ILE A 564 18.30 11.78 -5.78
CA ILE A 564 18.94 11.31 -4.54
C ILE A 564 18.97 12.36 -3.42
N ASP A 565 19.05 13.65 -3.76
CA ASP A 565 19.04 14.80 -2.83
C ASP A 565 17.63 15.23 -2.39
N ALA A 566 16.60 14.62 -2.96
CA ALA A 566 15.20 14.95 -2.75
C ALA A 566 14.35 13.70 -2.42
N ASN A 567 14.94 12.65 -1.85
CA ASN A 567 14.29 11.35 -1.66
C ASN A 567 13.66 11.09 -0.27
N GLY A 568 13.80 12.04 0.65
CA GLY A 568 13.27 11.97 2.02
C GLY A 568 11.86 12.53 2.15
N ALA A 569 11.12 12.05 3.15
CA ALA A 569 9.74 12.48 3.46
C ALA A 569 9.63 13.98 3.82
N GLU A 570 10.73 14.57 4.28
CA GLU A 570 10.86 15.99 4.57
C GLU A 570 10.94 16.87 3.32
N HIS A 571 11.29 16.30 2.16
CA HIS A 571 11.40 17.06 0.92
C HIS A 571 10.01 17.22 0.28
N PRO A 572 9.50 18.46 0.06
CA PRO A 572 8.12 18.69 -0.38
C PRO A 572 7.75 17.94 -1.68
N SER A 573 8.66 17.92 -2.66
CA SER A 573 8.44 17.23 -3.94
C SER A 573 8.24 15.71 -3.78
N PHE A 574 8.95 15.06 -2.86
CA PHE A 574 8.73 13.62 -2.59
C PHE A 574 7.45 13.41 -1.79
N ALA A 575 7.19 14.22 -0.76
CA ALA A 575 5.97 14.14 0.03
C ALA A 575 4.70 14.23 -0.82
N THR A 576 4.67 15.13 -1.81
CA THR A 576 3.56 15.24 -2.77
C THR A 576 3.37 13.96 -3.59
N ILE A 577 4.45 13.41 -4.15
CA ILE A 577 4.39 12.17 -4.95
C ILE A 577 3.94 10.98 -4.10
N ALA A 578 4.58 10.78 -2.94
CA ALA A 578 4.28 9.66 -2.06
C ALA A 578 2.83 9.71 -1.54
N THR A 579 2.33 10.91 -1.19
CA THR A 579 0.95 11.09 -0.73
C THR A 579 -0.06 10.78 -1.84
N ALA A 580 0.13 11.33 -3.05
CA ALA A 580 -0.76 11.08 -4.17
C ALA A 580 -0.82 9.58 -4.53
N TYR A 581 0.34 8.93 -4.57
CA TYR A 581 0.46 7.50 -4.85
C TYR A 581 -0.20 6.64 -3.76
N ASN A 582 0.12 6.88 -2.48
CA ASN A 582 -0.40 6.08 -1.37
C ASN A 582 -1.91 6.26 -1.16
N ASN A 583 -2.46 7.45 -1.47
CA ASN A 583 -3.90 7.68 -1.44
C ASN A 583 -4.63 7.00 -2.62
N GLY A 584 -3.91 6.73 -3.72
CA GLY A 584 -4.47 6.13 -4.92
C GLY A 584 -5.22 7.13 -5.82
N ASN A 585 -5.01 8.43 -5.62
CA ASN A 585 -5.76 9.51 -6.28
C ASN A 585 -5.56 9.54 -7.81
N ASP A 586 -4.44 8.99 -8.29
CA ASP A 586 -4.04 9.01 -9.70
C ASP A 586 -4.08 7.62 -10.36
N GLY A 587 -4.55 6.61 -9.63
CA GLY A 587 -4.62 5.22 -10.09
C GLY A 587 -3.25 4.51 -10.26
N ARG A 588 -2.11 5.18 -10.04
CA ARG A 588 -0.76 4.64 -10.31
C ARG A 588 -0.39 3.45 -9.44
N ALA A 589 -0.92 3.41 -8.22
CA ALA A 589 -0.63 2.37 -7.22
C ALA A 589 -1.24 0.99 -7.54
N LYS A 590 -2.43 0.95 -8.15
CA LYS A 590 -3.18 -0.29 -8.42
C LYS A 590 -2.80 -0.89 -9.77
N ARG A 591 -2.13 -2.04 -9.79
CA ARG A 591 -1.61 -2.71 -10.98
C ARG A 591 -2.33 -4.03 -11.25
N PRO A 592 -2.75 -4.32 -12.49
CA PRO A 592 -3.35 -5.59 -12.85
C PRO A 592 -2.29 -6.69 -12.88
N LEU A 593 -2.63 -7.85 -12.33
CA LEU A 593 -1.87 -9.10 -12.42
C LEU A 593 -2.60 -10.16 -13.26
N ASN A 594 -3.79 -9.84 -13.78
CA ASN A 594 -4.56 -10.66 -14.74
C ASN A 594 -4.81 -12.10 -14.27
N GLY A 595 -5.10 -12.28 -12.98
CA GLY A 595 -5.38 -13.59 -12.38
C GLY A 595 -4.14 -14.44 -12.10
N ALA A 596 -2.93 -13.87 -12.20
CA ALA A 596 -1.70 -14.58 -11.84
C ALA A 596 -1.75 -15.07 -10.39
N ARG A 597 -1.24 -16.28 -10.15
CA ARG A 597 -1.15 -16.83 -8.79
C ARG A 597 0.04 -16.21 -8.09
N VAL A 598 -0.20 -15.60 -6.94
CA VAL A 598 0.84 -14.96 -6.13
C VAL A 598 0.93 -15.67 -4.79
N ALA A 599 2.11 -16.15 -4.41
CA ALA A 599 2.40 -16.66 -3.08
C ALA A 599 2.61 -15.49 -2.10
N PHE A 600 1.60 -15.16 -1.29
CA PHE A 600 1.66 -14.05 -0.33
C PHE A 600 2.46 -14.38 0.95
N ALA A 601 2.70 -15.67 1.20
CA ALA A 601 3.48 -16.15 2.34
C ALA A 601 4.30 -17.40 1.96
N PRO A 602 5.37 -17.73 2.71
CA PRO A 602 6.19 -18.92 2.45
C PRO A 602 5.38 -20.21 2.32
N LEU A 603 5.72 -21.04 1.33
CA LEU A 603 5.10 -22.35 1.14
C LEU A 603 5.38 -23.29 2.32
N ALA A 604 4.48 -24.24 2.55
CA ALA A 604 4.63 -25.29 3.55
C ALA A 604 5.14 -26.59 2.94
N ILE A 605 6.35 -26.54 2.39
CA ILE A 605 6.95 -27.72 1.75
C ILE A 605 7.27 -28.76 2.83
N GLY A 606 6.67 -29.95 2.72
CA GLY A 606 6.93 -31.09 3.61
C GLY A 606 6.18 -31.07 4.93
N ASP A 607 5.27 -30.13 5.15
CA ASP A 607 4.40 -30.07 6.33
C ASP A 607 3.04 -30.74 6.00
N PRO A 608 2.76 -31.96 6.52
CA PRO A 608 1.50 -32.65 6.25
C PRO A 608 0.29 -31.94 6.85
N ASP A 609 0.48 -31.05 7.83
CA ASP A 609 -0.60 -30.32 8.49
C ASP A 609 -0.95 -29.01 7.76
N ALA A 610 -0.08 -28.53 6.88
CA ALA A 610 -0.32 -27.32 6.11
C ALA A 610 -1.26 -27.57 4.93
N GLY A 611 -2.55 -27.33 5.13
CA GLY A 611 -3.56 -27.48 4.09
C GLY A 611 -3.92 -26.20 3.32
N GLY A 612 -3.47 -25.03 3.78
CA GLY A 612 -3.73 -23.77 3.12
C GLY A 612 -2.71 -23.45 2.02
N ASP A 613 -3.17 -23.27 0.77
CA ASP A 613 -2.34 -22.75 -0.32
C ASP A 613 -2.10 -21.24 -0.13
N THR A 614 -0.84 -20.83 0.02
CA THR A 614 -0.48 -19.40 0.11
C THR A 614 -0.47 -18.73 -1.26
N ARG A 615 -0.60 -19.51 -2.35
CA ARG A 615 -0.72 -19.02 -3.73
C ARG A 615 -2.18 -18.75 -4.06
N ILE A 616 -2.51 -17.48 -4.23
CA ILE A 616 -3.87 -17.04 -4.49
C ILE A 616 -3.95 -16.36 -5.87
N PRO A 617 -4.90 -16.74 -6.74
CA PRO A 617 -5.20 -15.99 -7.97
C PRO A 617 -5.47 -14.51 -7.66
N THR A 618 -4.69 -13.62 -8.25
CA THR A 618 -4.73 -12.18 -7.96
C THR A 618 -5.08 -11.41 -9.22
N GLU A 619 -6.16 -10.63 -9.18
CA GLU A 619 -6.60 -9.77 -10.28
C GLU A 619 -5.79 -8.48 -10.31
N THR A 620 -5.67 -7.83 -9.15
CA THR A 620 -4.93 -6.57 -9.01
C THR A 620 -4.18 -6.51 -7.68
N ILE A 621 -3.08 -5.77 -7.66
CA ILE A 621 -2.33 -5.44 -6.46
C ILE A 621 -2.16 -3.93 -6.37
N SER A 622 -2.38 -3.37 -5.18
CA SER A 622 -2.14 -1.95 -4.90
C SER A 622 -0.89 -1.80 -4.04
N PHE A 623 0.15 -1.17 -4.58
CA PHE A 623 1.37 -0.89 -3.84
C PHE A 623 1.28 0.45 -3.10
N GLN A 624 2.13 0.62 -2.09
CA GLN A 624 2.37 1.89 -1.40
C GLN A 624 3.87 2.00 -1.07
N GLY A 625 4.35 3.22 -0.89
CA GLY A 625 5.69 3.50 -0.38
C GLY A 625 5.61 3.90 1.10
N ILE A 626 6.28 3.15 1.97
CA ILE A 626 6.40 3.48 3.40
C ILE A 626 7.74 4.17 3.65
N PRO A 627 7.83 5.17 4.54
CA PRO A 627 9.09 5.84 4.85
C PRO A 627 10.08 4.88 5.52
N ALA A 628 11.37 5.08 5.26
CA ALA A 628 12.43 4.36 5.94
C ALA A 628 12.62 4.91 7.37
N ALA A 629 12.78 4.01 8.36
CA ALA A 629 13.05 4.42 9.73
C ALA A 629 14.46 5.04 9.91
N VAL A 630 15.41 4.62 9.05
CA VAL A 630 16.79 5.13 9.04
C VAL A 630 17.15 5.56 7.63
N SER A 631 17.39 6.86 7.45
CA SER A 631 17.86 7.42 6.19
C SER A 631 19.36 7.18 6.01
N ARG A 632 19.75 6.63 4.86
CA ARG A 632 21.16 6.52 4.44
C ARG A 632 21.39 7.38 3.19
N ALA A 633 22.58 7.94 3.06
CA ALA A 633 22.89 8.90 1.99
C ALA A 633 22.82 8.28 0.58
N ASP A 634 23.00 6.97 0.44
CA ASP A 634 23.09 6.25 -0.83
C ASP A 634 21.97 5.20 -1.02
N ALA A 635 20.89 5.32 -0.25
CA ALA A 635 19.74 4.41 -0.28
C ALA A 635 18.41 5.19 -0.40
N PRO A 636 17.34 4.58 -0.94
CA PRO A 636 16.02 5.19 -0.90
C PRO A 636 15.55 5.33 0.56
N HIS A 637 14.90 6.45 0.88
CA HIS A 637 14.32 6.69 2.22
C HIS A 637 12.89 6.19 2.32
N TYR A 638 12.59 5.14 1.56
CA TYR A 638 11.29 4.50 1.48
C TYR A 638 11.45 3.03 1.09
N TYR A 639 10.45 2.22 1.43
CA TYR A 639 10.33 0.84 1.03
C TYR A 639 8.97 0.57 0.37
N PRO A 640 8.89 -0.33 -0.61
CA PRO A 640 7.62 -0.78 -1.14
C PRO A 640 6.87 -1.62 -0.11
N ASN A 641 5.55 -1.52 -0.11
CA ASN A 641 4.66 -2.32 0.71
C ASN A 641 3.36 -2.54 -0.09
N MET A 642 2.58 -3.57 0.24
CA MET A 642 1.26 -3.77 -0.31
C MET A 642 0.23 -3.00 0.52
N LYS A 643 -0.61 -2.18 -0.12
CA LYS A 643 -1.77 -1.56 0.50
C LYS A 643 -2.95 -2.53 0.54
N GLY A 644 -3.15 -3.29 -0.54
CA GLY A 644 -4.11 -4.38 -0.62
C GLY A 644 -4.05 -5.05 -2.00
N ALA A 645 -4.72 -6.19 -2.14
CA ALA A 645 -4.86 -6.90 -3.41
C ALA A 645 -6.32 -7.35 -3.59
N GLU A 646 -6.76 -7.43 -4.85
CA GLU A 646 -8.02 -8.05 -5.22
C GLU A 646 -7.73 -9.47 -5.66
N VAL A 647 -8.19 -10.44 -4.88
CA VAL A 647 -7.92 -11.86 -5.09
C VAL A 647 -9.20 -12.64 -5.29
N VAL A 648 -9.09 -13.76 -6.02
CA VAL A 648 -10.17 -14.73 -6.16
C VAL A 648 -9.76 -15.97 -5.39
N SER A 649 -10.52 -16.31 -4.35
CA SER A 649 -10.30 -17.58 -3.64
C SER A 649 -10.81 -18.73 -4.50
N GLY A 650 -9.89 -19.56 -5.00
CA GLY A 650 -10.24 -20.76 -5.76
C GLY A 650 -11.11 -21.73 -4.95
N ALA A 651 -10.81 -21.90 -3.66
CA ALA A 651 -11.61 -22.72 -2.75
C ALA A 651 -13.05 -22.20 -2.61
N VAL A 652 -13.23 -20.89 -2.42
CA VAL A 652 -14.57 -20.30 -2.33
C VAL A 652 -15.32 -20.42 -3.65
N GLN A 653 -14.68 -20.08 -4.78
CA GLN A 653 -15.30 -20.19 -6.09
C GLN A 653 -15.70 -21.65 -6.40
N ALA A 654 -14.86 -22.62 -6.04
CA ALA A 654 -15.17 -24.03 -6.21
C ALA A 654 -16.36 -24.46 -5.34
N LEU A 655 -16.44 -23.98 -4.10
CA LEU A 655 -17.51 -24.36 -3.18
C LEU A 655 -18.85 -23.66 -3.48
N THR A 656 -18.86 -22.41 -3.94
CA THR A 656 -20.09 -21.65 -4.21
C THR A 656 -20.51 -21.66 -5.68
N GLY A 657 -19.62 -22.02 -6.60
CA GLY A 657 -19.82 -21.87 -8.05
C GLY A 657 -19.74 -20.43 -8.55
N GLU A 658 -19.55 -19.45 -7.67
CA GLU A 658 -19.49 -18.03 -8.01
C GLU A 658 -18.06 -17.49 -7.95
N ARG A 659 -17.62 -16.83 -9.01
CA ARG A 659 -16.36 -16.08 -9.00
C ARG A 659 -16.55 -14.80 -8.19
N ARG A 660 -16.09 -14.80 -6.94
CA ARG A 660 -16.11 -13.63 -6.05
C ARG A 660 -14.70 -13.11 -5.79
N THR A 661 -14.54 -11.80 -5.91
CA THR A 661 -13.30 -11.11 -5.58
C THR A 661 -13.33 -10.65 -4.13
N ALA A 662 -12.27 -10.91 -3.38
CA ALA A 662 -12.06 -10.40 -2.02
C ALA A 662 -10.93 -9.38 -2.03
N VAL A 663 -11.07 -8.31 -1.25
CA VAL A 663 -9.96 -7.37 -1.00
C VAL A 663 -9.18 -7.88 0.20
N VAL A 664 -7.87 -8.07 0.03
CA VAL A 664 -6.97 -8.61 1.05
C VAL A 664 -5.81 -7.68 1.38
N SER A 665 -5.33 -7.75 2.62
CA SER A 665 -4.15 -7.02 3.11
C SER A 665 -3.34 -7.88 4.08
N PHE A 666 -2.09 -7.49 4.35
CA PHE A 666 -1.27 -8.16 5.37
C PHE A 666 -1.67 -7.67 6.76
N PRO A 667 -2.18 -8.55 7.65
CA PRO A 667 -2.62 -8.14 8.96
C PRO A 667 -1.43 -7.80 9.87
N PRO A 668 -1.60 -6.90 10.85
CA PRO A 668 -0.52 -6.50 11.76
C PRO A 668 0.18 -7.68 12.45
N ILE A 669 -0.57 -8.72 12.85
CA ILE A 669 -0.02 -9.90 13.52
C ILE A 669 0.92 -10.73 12.64
N TYR A 670 0.64 -10.84 11.33
CA TYR A 670 1.56 -11.46 10.39
C TYR A 670 2.81 -10.60 10.17
N ARG A 671 2.62 -9.28 10.08
CA ARG A 671 3.73 -8.34 9.91
C ARG A 671 4.70 -8.39 11.10
N THR A 672 4.23 -8.48 12.33
CA THR A 672 5.09 -8.50 13.51
C THR A 672 5.63 -9.89 13.86
N SER A 673 4.82 -10.96 13.72
CA SER A 673 5.16 -12.31 14.22
C SER A 673 5.35 -13.37 13.13
N GLY A 674 5.11 -13.02 11.86
CA GLY A 674 5.20 -13.97 10.75
C GLY A 674 4.20 -15.12 10.91
N LEU A 675 4.63 -16.35 10.62
CA LEU A 675 3.83 -17.58 10.75
C LEU A 675 4.10 -18.33 12.08
N ALA A 676 4.71 -17.66 13.05
CA ALA A 676 5.12 -18.25 14.32
C ALA A 676 4.75 -17.33 15.50
N GLY A 677 5.16 -17.70 16.72
CA GLY A 677 4.96 -16.88 17.92
C GLY A 677 3.48 -16.72 18.25
N SER A 678 3.01 -15.47 18.37
CA SER A 678 1.61 -15.15 18.69
C SER A 678 0.64 -15.42 17.56
N ASN A 679 1.11 -15.62 16.32
CA ASN A 679 0.29 -16.01 15.18
C ASN A 679 0.15 -17.55 15.09
N VAL A 680 -0.40 -18.14 16.15
CA VAL A 680 -0.60 -19.59 16.31
C VAL A 680 -1.47 -20.15 15.16
N GLY A 681 -2.47 -19.38 14.71
CA GLY A 681 -3.34 -19.73 13.59
C GLY A 681 -2.70 -19.62 12.20
N GLN A 682 -1.43 -19.18 12.10
CA GLN A 682 -0.69 -18.97 10.85
C GLN A 682 -1.46 -18.11 9.81
N VAL A 683 -2.15 -17.07 10.27
CA VAL A 683 -2.90 -16.13 9.43
C VAL A 683 -1.92 -15.23 8.67
N PHE A 684 -2.04 -15.13 7.35
CA PHE A 684 -1.13 -14.31 6.53
C PHE A 684 -1.83 -13.22 5.71
N LEU A 685 -3.13 -13.32 5.47
CA LEU A 685 -3.93 -12.25 4.89
C LEU A 685 -5.21 -12.06 5.69
N GLU A 686 -5.62 -10.81 5.87
CA GLU A 686 -7.00 -10.46 6.24
C GLU A 686 -7.81 -10.25 4.96
N ALA A 687 -9.09 -10.59 4.99
CA ALA A 687 -9.98 -10.52 3.84
C ALA A 687 -11.24 -9.72 4.22
N GLN A 688 -11.54 -8.70 3.42
CA GLN A 688 -12.84 -8.06 3.41
C GLN A 688 -13.71 -8.80 2.38
N SER A 689 -14.58 -9.69 2.86
CA SER A 689 -15.43 -10.52 2.00
C SER A 689 -16.88 -10.50 2.46
N GLN A 690 -17.79 -10.83 1.52
CA GLN A 690 -19.22 -10.98 1.81
C GLN A 690 -19.48 -12.36 2.40
N ALA A 691 -20.58 -12.49 3.16
CA ALA A 691 -21.03 -13.77 3.70
C ALA A 691 -21.15 -14.84 2.59
N LEU A 692 -20.56 -16.00 2.85
CA LEU A 692 -20.76 -17.20 2.05
C LEU A 692 -22.04 -17.87 2.51
N LYS A 693 -23.01 -17.90 1.59
CA LYS A 693 -24.21 -18.72 1.74
C LYS A 693 -24.01 -19.96 0.90
N PHE A 694 -23.85 -21.10 1.55
CA PHE A 694 -23.82 -22.38 0.87
C PHE A 694 -25.25 -22.69 0.41
N GLY A 695 -25.48 -22.60 -0.91
CA GLY A 695 -26.82 -22.75 -1.51
C GLY A 695 -27.63 -21.44 -1.67
N GLY A 696 -27.00 -20.26 -1.55
CA GLY A 696 -27.67 -18.96 -1.69
C GLY A 696 -27.10 -18.10 -2.81
N GLY A 697 -27.76 -18.07 -3.97
CA GLY A 697 -27.38 -17.25 -5.13
C GLY A 697 -28.29 -17.43 -6.35
N GLY A 698 -29.61 -17.56 -6.14
CA GLY A 698 -30.54 -17.92 -7.24
C GLY A 698 -30.43 -19.38 -7.71
N VAL A 699 -29.58 -20.17 -7.07
CA VAL A 699 -29.46 -21.62 -7.22
C VAL A 699 -29.79 -22.21 -5.85
N GLY A 700 -31.01 -22.72 -5.70
CA GLY A 700 -31.67 -22.93 -4.41
C GLY A 700 -30.94 -23.82 -3.39
N ALA A 701 -31.29 -23.61 -2.13
CA ALA A 701 -30.97 -24.44 -0.97
C ALA A 701 -31.25 -25.95 -1.20
N ASP A 702 -32.08 -26.27 -2.20
CA ASP A 702 -32.37 -27.62 -2.70
C ASP A 702 -31.14 -28.43 -3.13
N LYS A 703 -29.99 -27.80 -3.42
CA LYS A 703 -28.80 -28.52 -3.91
C LYS A 703 -27.90 -29.13 -2.82
N VAL A 704 -28.09 -28.80 -1.54
CA VAL A 704 -27.35 -29.39 -0.40
C VAL A 704 -28.29 -30.13 0.56
N GLY A 705 -29.59 -30.20 0.23
CA GLY A 705 -30.57 -31.02 0.95
C GLY A 705 -30.96 -30.53 2.34
N GLY A 706 -30.61 -29.30 2.76
CA GLY A 706 -30.98 -28.74 4.07
C GLY A 706 -30.34 -29.42 5.29
N LEU A 707 -29.62 -30.53 5.09
CA LEU A 707 -29.07 -31.36 6.16
C LEU A 707 -27.85 -30.72 6.84
N VAL A 708 -27.01 -29.97 6.10
CA VAL A 708 -25.95 -29.11 6.65
C VAL A 708 -25.75 -27.89 5.76
N THR A 709 -25.78 -26.69 6.36
CA THR A 709 -25.45 -25.42 5.70
C THR A 709 -24.32 -24.71 6.44
N PRO A 710 -23.04 -24.88 6.03
CA PRO A 710 -21.91 -24.31 6.76
C PRO A 710 -21.70 -22.81 6.46
N ASP A 711 -22.78 -22.02 6.44
CA ASP A 711 -22.77 -20.59 6.18
C ASP A 711 -21.79 -19.86 7.11
N MET A 712 -20.88 -19.09 6.51
CA MET A 712 -19.84 -18.36 7.24
C MET A 712 -19.40 -17.11 6.46
N THR A 713 -18.77 -16.16 7.13
CA THR A 713 -18.16 -15.00 6.47
C THR A 713 -16.63 -15.10 6.56
N PRO A 714 -15.92 -15.35 5.46
CA PRO A 714 -14.47 -15.36 5.45
C PRO A 714 -13.89 -14.02 5.89
N THR A 715 -12.94 -14.06 6.81
CA THR A 715 -12.28 -12.87 7.36
C THR A 715 -10.77 -12.90 7.17
N ALA A 716 -10.19 -14.06 6.87
CA ALA A 716 -8.74 -14.19 6.68
C ALA A 716 -8.35 -15.44 5.89
N PHE A 717 -7.07 -15.52 5.51
CA PHE A 717 -6.41 -16.71 4.98
C PHE A 717 -5.33 -17.16 5.95
N SER A 718 -5.37 -18.45 6.31
CA SER A 718 -4.40 -19.17 7.10
C SER A 718 -3.60 -20.12 6.22
N ARG A 719 -2.29 -20.21 6.43
CA ARG A 719 -1.43 -21.19 5.75
C ARG A 719 -1.76 -22.63 6.18
N ARG A 720 -2.31 -22.80 7.38
CA ARG A 720 -2.67 -24.12 7.91
C ARG A 720 -4.11 -24.51 7.58
N PHE A 721 -5.04 -23.59 7.75
CA PHE A 721 -6.49 -23.87 7.68
C PHE A 721 -7.16 -23.39 6.38
N GLY A 722 -6.42 -22.72 5.49
CA GLY A 722 -6.97 -22.14 4.27
C GLY A 722 -7.82 -20.91 4.58
N VAL A 723 -9.00 -20.83 3.99
CA VAL A 723 -9.94 -19.72 4.25
C VAL A 723 -10.51 -19.87 5.66
N VAL A 724 -10.46 -18.82 6.48
CA VAL A 724 -10.97 -18.84 7.86
C VAL A 724 -11.98 -17.72 8.09
N ALA A 725 -12.87 -17.93 9.05
CA ALA A 725 -13.93 -17.02 9.43
C ALA A 725 -13.85 -16.66 10.93
N GLY A 726 -14.67 -15.70 11.36
CA GLY A 726 -14.69 -15.19 12.73
C GLY A 726 -13.66 -14.07 12.99
N PRO A 727 -13.56 -13.56 14.23
CA PRO A 727 -12.67 -12.46 14.58
C PRO A 727 -11.19 -12.84 14.34
N MET A 728 -10.52 -12.09 13.46
CA MET A 728 -9.14 -12.39 13.04
C MET A 728 -8.17 -12.52 14.23
N GLY A 729 -8.26 -11.62 15.22
CA GLY A 729 -7.38 -11.66 16.39
C GLY A 729 -7.52 -12.94 17.21
N THR A 730 -8.74 -13.45 17.35
CA THR A 730 -9.05 -14.70 18.05
C THR A 730 -8.46 -15.90 17.33
N PHE A 731 -8.70 -16.01 16.01
CA PHE A 731 -8.18 -17.12 15.21
C PHE A 731 -6.65 -17.07 15.09
N ALA A 732 -6.08 -15.90 14.83
CA ALA A 732 -4.63 -15.74 14.76
C ALA A 732 -3.95 -16.07 16.10
N GLY A 733 -4.58 -15.72 17.22
CA GLY A 733 -4.16 -16.14 18.57
C GLY A 733 -4.36 -17.63 18.87
N GLY A 734 -4.89 -18.40 17.93
CA GLY A 734 -4.99 -19.86 17.98
C GLY A 734 -6.29 -20.40 18.55
N HIS A 735 -7.37 -19.61 18.51
CA HIS A 735 -8.67 -19.98 19.07
C HIS A 735 -9.75 -20.03 17.98
N PHE A 736 -10.53 -21.11 17.95
CA PHE A 736 -11.71 -21.25 17.12
C PHE A 736 -12.95 -21.26 18.01
N ASP A 737 -13.87 -20.33 17.74
CA ASP A 737 -15.16 -20.21 18.44
C ASP A 737 -16.32 -20.44 17.45
N PRO A 738 -17.03 -21.58 17.57
CA PRO A 738 -18.18 -21.91 16.74
C PRO A 738 -19.24 -20.81 16.67
N ALA A 739 -19.51 -20.09 17.77
CA ALA A 739 -20.54 -19.05 17.78
C ALA A 739 -20.19 -17.88 16.84
N SER A 740 -18.90 -17.61 16.67
CA SER A 740 -18.39 -16.54 15.82
C SER A 740 -18.20 -16.95 14.36
N VAL A 741 -17.95 -18.24 14.10
CA VAL A 741 -17.68 -18.79 12.76
C VAL A 741 -18.97 -19.25 12.07
N PHE A 742 -19.86 -19.86 12.85
CA PHE A 742 -21.10 -20.49 12.41
C PHE A 742 -22.31 -19.86 13.09
N PRO A 743 -22.59 -18.57 12.88
CA PRO A 743 -23.77 -17.96 13.46
C PRO A 743 -25.03 -18.70 12.98
N ASP A 744 -25.28 -18.77 11.68
CA ASP A 744 -26.58 -19.26 11.20
C ASP A 744 -26.56 -20.71 10.69
N ALA A 745 -25.40 -21.39 10.80
CA ALA A 745 -25.24 -22.74 10.30
C ALA A 745 -25.98 -23.77 11.18
N LYS A 746 -26.70 -24.69 10.54
CA LYS A 746 -27.47 -25.74 11.21
C LYS A 746 -27.10 -27.13 10.68
N LEU A 747 -27.27 -28.12 11.54
CA LEU A 747 -27.21 -29.55 11.27
C LEU A 747 -28.64 -30.11 11.37
N LEU A 748 -29.01 -30.99 10.43
CA LEU A 748 -30.35 -31.57 10.27
C LEU A 748 -31.47 -30.51 10.18
N GLY A 749 -31.17 -29.30 9.68
CA GLY A 749 -32.12 -28.19 9.56
C GLY A 749 -32.54 -27.52 10.88
N VAL A 750 -32.35 -28.17 12.03
CA VAL A 750 -32.88 -27.73 13.33
C VAL A 750 -31.83 -27.53 14.43
N LEU A 751 -30.64 -28.16 14.36
CA LEU A 751 -29.60 -28.08 15.39
C LEU A 751 -28.56 -27.01 15.04
N PRO A 752 -28.47 -25.88 15.76
CA PRO A 752 -27.45 -24.86 15.47
C PRO A 752 -26.03 -25.40 15.74
N LEU A 753 -25.12 -25.28 14.75
CA LEU A 753 -23.74 -25.74 14.90
C LEU A 753 -23.01 -25.04 16.06
N ARG A 754 -23.31 -23.75 16.29
CA ARG A 754 -22.75 -22.98 17.40
C ARG A 754 -23.03 -23.57 18.79
N ASP A 755 -24.15 -24.28 18.95
CA ASP A 755 -24.58 -24.78 20.25
C ASP A 755 -24.04 -26.19 20.50
N ILE A 756 -23.85 -26.99 19.44
CA ILE A 756 -23.38 -28.38 19.53
C ILE A 756 -21.85 -28.52 19.44
N LEU A 757 -21.15 -27.61 18.78
CA LEU A 757 -19.69 -27.67 18.63
C LEU A 757 -18.97 -27.07 19.85
N HIS A 758 -17.81 -27.62 20.19
CA HIS A 758 -16.91 -27.05 21.18
C HIS A 758 -15.95 -26.02 20.57
N ALA A 759 -15.61 -24.99 21.34
CA ALA A 759 -14.51 -24.10 21.00
C ALA A 759 -13.16 -24.81 21.13
N VAL A 760 -12.23 -24.52 20.22
CA VAL A 760 -10.85 -25.01 20.25
C VAL A 760 -9.97 -23.86 20.71
N THR A 761 -9.23 -24.04 21.81
CA THR A 761 -8.41 -22.98 22.43
C THR A 761 -6.95 -23.00 21.97
N ASN A 762 -6.52 -24.04 21.26
CA ASN A 762 -5.19 -24.12 20.67
C ASN A 762 -5.22 -24.91 19.35
N VAL A 763 -5.22 -24.18 18.23
CA VAL A 763 -5.24 -24.78 16.90
C VAL A 763 -3.89 -25.34 16.42
N ALA A 764 -2.78 -25.10 17.13
CA ALA A 764 -1.44 -25.55 16.67
C ALA A 764 -1.22 -27.06 16.71
N GLY A 765 -2.05 -27.81 17.44
CA GLY A 765 -2.02 -29.28 17.50
C GLY A 765 -3.36 -29.90 17.13
N ASP A 766 -4.21 -29.16 16.42
CA ASP A 766 -5.58 -29.55 16.18
C ASP A 766 -5.66 -30.82 15.29
N PRO A 767 -6.29 -31.92 15.77
CA PRO A 767 -6.47 -33.15 15.00
C PRO A 767 -7.59 -33.06 13.94
N GLY A 768 -8.15 -31.87 13.69
CA GLY A 768 -9.21 -31.64 12.68
C GLY A 768 -10.53 -31.11 13.27
N GLN A 769 -10.51 -30.62 14.51
CA GLN A 769 -11.65 -30.04 15.24
C GLN A 769 -11.99 -28.61 14.82
N THR A 770 -11.10 -27.94 14.12
CA THR A 770 -11.32 -26.64 13.47
C THR A 770 -11.63 -26.86 11.99
N PRO A 771 -12.59 -26.11 11.42
CA PRO A 771 -12.86 -26.16 9.99
C PRO A 771 -11.59 -25.90 9.17
N LYS A 772 -11.30 -26.80 8.24
CA LYS A 772 -10.14 -26.72 7.35
C LYS A 772 -10.60 -26.65 5.90
N PHE A 773 -10.13 -25.65 5.17
CA PHE A 773 -10.36 -25.50 3.74
C PHE A 773 -9.09 -25.86 2.99
N ASP A 774 -9.06 -27.07 2.45
CA ASP A 774 -7.95 -27.57 1.65
C ASP A 774 -8.22 -27.29 0.17
N GLN A 775 -7.17 -26.94 -0.58
CA GLN A 775 -7.21 -26.88 -2.04
C GLN A 775 -6.01 -27.61 -2.62
N VAL A 776 -6.27 -28.64 -3.42
CA VAL A 776 -5.24 -29.42 -4.11
C VAL A 776 -5.42 -29.26 -5.62
N GLU A 777 -4.35 -28.86 -6.29
CA GLU A 777 -4.34 -28.73 -7.75
C GLU A 777 -3.64 -29.91 -8.41
N PHE A 778 -4.30 -30.47 -9.42
CA PHE A 778 -3.78 -31.47 -10.34
C PHE A 778 -3.63 -30.84 -11.73
N PRO A 779 -2.86 -31.46 -12.65
CA PRO A 779 -2.70 -30.98 -14.03
C PRO A 779 -4.03 -30.84 -14.79
N ASP A 780 -5.01 -31.70 -14.50
CA ASP A 780 -6.31 -31.80 -15.18
C ASP A 780 -7.46 -31.17 -14.37
N ARG A 781 -7.32 -31.02 -13.05
CA ARG A 781 -8.42 -30.61 -12.16
C ARG A 781 -7.94 -29.85 -10.92
N VAL A 782 -8.86 -29.13 -10.28
CA VAL A 782 -8.68 -28.50 -8.97
C VAL A 782 -9.70 -29.11 -8.02
N VAL A 783 -9.25 -29.59 -6.86
CA VAL A 783 -10.11 -30.14 -5.81
C VAL A 783 -10.07 -29.20 -4.62
N ALA A 784 -11.23 -28.66 -4.23
CA ALA A 784 -11.40 -27.89 -3.00
C ALA A 784 -12.22 -28.72 -2.01
N GLU A 785 -11.84 -28.73 -0.74
CA GLU A 785 -12.52 -29.51 0.29
C GLU A 785 -12.60 -28.73 1.61
N LEU A 786 -13.80 -28.59 2.14
CA LEU A 786 -14.05 -28.19 3.52
C LEU A 786 -14.18 -29.46 4.37
N ARG A 787 -13.39 -29.57 5.43
CA ARG A 787 -13.49 -30.64 6.44
C ARG A 787 -13.69 -30.06 7.83
N LEU A 788 -14.60 -30.65 8.60
CA LEU A 788 -14.80 -30.38 10.02
C LEU A 788 -15.08 -31.70 10.73
N LYS A 789 -14.26 -32.05 11.73
CA LYS A 789 -14.44 -33.27 12.52
C LYS A 789 -14.33 -33.00 14.02
N GLN A 790 -15.41 -33.15 14.79
CA GLN A 790 -15.39 -33.03 16.25
C GLN A 790 -15.93 -34.28 16.96
N THR A 791 -15.25 -34.71 18.03
CA THR A 791 -15.58 -35.89 18.83
C THR A 791 -16.10 -35.56 20.23
N ASN A 792 -16.17 -34.27 20.59
CA ASN A 792 -16.69 -33.80 21.87
C ASN A 792 -17.82 -32.82 21.53
N LEU A 793 -19.05 -33.29 21.48
CA LEU A 793 -20.22 -32.46 21.15
C LEU A 793 -20.94 -32.02 22.43
N ARG A 794 -21.64 -30.90 22.38
CA ARG A 794 -22.43 -30.37 23.50
C ARG A 794 -23.86 -30.88 23.45
N ALA A 795 -24.39 -31.25 24.61
CA ALA A 795 -25.81 -31.49 24.78
C ALA A 795 -26.59 -30.18 24.66
N VAL A 796 -27.70 -30.22 23.92
CA VAL A 796 -28.71 -29.15 23.85
C VAL A 796 -30.08 -29.78 24.09
N LEU A 797 -31.14 -28.96 24.28
CA LEU A 797 -32.44 -29.43 24.79
C LEU A 797 -32.99 -30.69 24.10
N VAL A 798 -32.82 -30.80 22.78
CA VAL A 798 -33.34 -31.92 21.96
C VAL A 798 -32.26 -32.90 21.49
N PHE A 799 -30.98 -32.65 21.82
CA PHE A 799 -29.85 -33.45 21.34
C PHE A 799 -28.91 -33.81 22.49
N GLU A 800 -28.76 -35.10 22.73
CA GLU A 800 -27.87 -35.67 23.75
C GLU A 800 -26.76 -36.47 23.05
N PRO A 801 -25.50 -36.04 23.11
CA PRO A 801 -24.36 -36.80 22.58
C PRO A 801 -23.94 -37.92 23.53
N ASP A 802 -22.98 -38.72 23.06
CA ASP A 802 -22.28 -39.79 23.78
C ASP A 802 -23.19 -40.92 24.30
N ILE A 803 -24.21 -41.29 23.51
CA ILE A 803 -25.15 -42.36 23.82
C ILE A 803 -24.69 -43.65 23.14
N GLY A 804 -24.34 -44.68 23.93
CA GLY A 804 -23.87 -45.98 23.43
C GLY A 804 -22.40 -46.00 22.95
N GLY A 805 -21.77 -44.84 22.80
CA GLY A 805 -20.36 -44.68 22.39
C GLY A 805 -19.97 -43.20 22.36
N GLN A 806 -18.76 -42.87 21.92
CA GLN A 806 -18.35 -41.46 21.73
C GLN A 806 -19.02 -40.89 20.47
N SER A 807 -19.66 -39.73 20.59
CA SER A 807 -20.22 -39.01 19.44
C SER A 807 -19.11 -38.43 18.57
N GLU A 808 -19.27 -38.56 17.26
CA GLU A 808 -18.41 -37.92 16.27
C GLU A 808 -19.27 -37.25 15.21
N LEU A 809 -19.02 -35.97 14.94
CA LEU A 809 -19.51 -35.26 13.77
C LEU A 809 -18.36 -35.12 12.77
N ASP A 810 -18.50 -35.67 11.57
CA ASP A 810 -17.59 -35.48 10.42
C ASP A 810 -18.40 -34.89 9.25
N ILE A 811 -18.03 -33.68 8.83
CA ILE A 811 -18.63 -32.97 7.69
C ILE A 811 -17.54 -32.76 6.64
N ARG A 812 -17.83 -33.17 5.40
CA ARG A 812 -16.96 -32.97 4.24
C ARG A 812 -17.76 -32.39 3.08
N ALA A 813 -17.37 -31.22 2.60
CA ALA A 813 -17.88 -30.66 1.36
C ALA A 813 -16.74 -30.58 0.35
N ARG A 814 -16.89 -31.26 -0.78
CA ARG A 814 -15.85 -31.39 -1.80
C ARG A 814 -16.36 -30.89 -3.14
N THR A 815 -15.58 -30.05 -3.81
CA THR A 815 -15.80 -29.66 -5.21
C THR A 815 -14.57 -30.03 -6.04
N THR A 816 -14.80 -30.67 -7.18
CA THR A 816 -13.81 -30.87 -8.24
C THR A 816 -14.16 -30.01 -9.46
N VAL A 817 -13.22 -29.16 -9.89
CA VAL A 817 -13.33 -28.32 -11.09
C VAL A 817 -12.33 -28.83 -12.12
N MET A 818 -12.80 -29.25 -13.29
CA MET A 818 -11.94 -29.73 -14.38
C MET A 818 -11.37 -28.54 -15.18
N ARG A 819 -10.06 -28.53 -15.45
CA ARG A 819 -9.39 -27.43 -16.18
C ARG A 819 -9.72 -27.39 -17.67
N ASN A 820 -10.25 -28.48 -18.22
CA ASN A 820 -10.69 -28.58 -19.62
C ASN A 820 -12.10 -27.99 -19.86
N GLY A 821 -12.72 -27.36 -18.85
CA GLY A 821 -14.09 -26.85 -18.94
C GLY A 821 -15.17 -27.93 -18.79
N GLY A 822 -14.80 -29.13 -18.31
CA GLY A 822 -15.75 -30.18 -17.92
C GLY A 822 -16.66 -29.75 -16.77
N ALA A 823 -17.70 -30.55 -16.51
CA ALA A 823 -18.67 -30.28 -15.45
C ALA A 823 -17.98 -30.14 -14.08
N VAL A 824 -18.45 -29.16 -13.29
CA VAL A 824 -18.06 -29.02 -11.89
C VAL A 824 -18.80 -30.09 -11.08
N GLU A 825 -18.06 -30.95 -10.39
CA GLU A 825 -18.61 -31.99 -9.53
C GLU A 825 -18.55 -31.51 -8.07
N THR A 826 -19.69 -31.51 -7.38
CA THR A 826 -19.76 -31.12 -5.97
C THR A 826 -20.47 -32.21 -5.18
N SER A 827 -19.97 -32.53 -3.99
CA SER A 827 -20.57 -33.50 -3.09
C SER A 827 -20.46 -33.02 -1.65
N VAL A 828 -21.53 -33.18 -0.87
CA VAL A 828 -21.51 -32.95 0.58
C VAL A 828 -21.83 -34.25 1.29
N GLN A 829 -20.96 -34.63 2.23
CA GLN A 829 -21.11 -35.80 3.07
C GLN A 829 -21.09 -35.35 4.53
N GLY A 830 -22.01 -35.90 5.33
CA GLY A 830 -21.92 -35.78 6.79
C GLY A 830 -22.23 -37.08 7.48
N SER A 831 -21.60 -37.27 8.64
CA SER A 831 -21.82 -38.40 9.54
C SER A 831 -21.92 -37.89 10.96
N LEU A 832 -22.90 -38.38 11.71
CA LEU A 832 -23.07 -38.17 13.14
C LEU A 832 -23.30 -39.52 13.82
N THR A 833 -22.56 -39.83 14.88
CA THR A 833 -22.62 -41.14 15.56
C THR A 833 -23.00 -41.03 17.03
N HIS A 834 -23.54 -42.12 17.59
CA HIS A 834 -23.76 -42.32 19.02
C HIS A 834 -24.47 -41.15 19.72
N PHE A 835 -25.67 -40.80 19.27
CA PHE A 835 -26.41 -39.66 19.82
C PHE A 835 -27.88 -40.00 20.01
N ARG A 836 -28.56 -39.20 20.82
CA ARG A 836 -30.01 -39.29 21.04
C ARG A 836 -30.68 -37.98 20.67
N ILE A 837 -31.83 -38.09 20.00
CA ILE A 837 -32.77 -36.98 19.89
C ILE A 837 -33.87 -37.18 20.92
N ASN A 838 -33.97 -36.25 21.87
CA ASN A 838 -34.96 -36.30 22.95
C ASN A 838 -36.07 -35.27 22.70
N LEU A 839 -37.22 -35.76 22.25
CA LEU A 839 -38.40 -34.95 21.98
C LEU A 839 -39.19 -34.76 23.28
N PHE A 840 -38.77 -33.77 24.08
CA PHE A 840 -39.47 -33.31 25.29
C PHE A 840 -39.68 -34.38 26.36
N GLY A 841 -38.79 -35.38 26.45
CA GLY A 841 -38.87 -36.47 27.42
C GLY A 841 -40.00 -37.47 27.16
N MET A 842 -40.72 -37.34 26.04
CA MET A 842 -41.82 -38.22 25.65
C MET A 842 -41.39 -39.30 24.66
N ILE A 843 -40.46 -38.96 23.77
CA ILE A 843 -39.88 -39.90 22.79
C ILE A 843 -38.39 -39.61 22.70
N ALA A 844 -37.57 -40.64 22.88
CA ALA A 844 -36.14 -40.62 22.67
C ALA A 844 -35.78 -41.56 21.51
N LEU A 845 -35.09 -41.02 20.51
CA LEU A 845 -34.56 -41.77 19.37
C LEU A 845 -33.06 -41.96 19.58
N ASN A 846 -32.59 -43.20 19.73
CA ASN A 846 -31.18 -43.52 19.94
C ASN A 846 -30.55 -43.93 18.60
N PHE A 847 -29.57 -43.15 18.15
CA PHE A 847 -28.87 -43.35 16.89
C PHE A 847 -27.45 -43.87 17.13
N ASP A 848 -27.13 -45.03 16.55
CA ASP A 848 -25.75 -45.46 16.42
C ASP A 848 -25.05 -44.65 15.32
N ARG A 849 -25.76 -44.39 14.22
CA ARG A 849 -25.23 -43.62 13.10
C ARG A 849 -26.31 -42.93 12.29
N LEU A 850 -26.05 -41.69 11.88
CA LEU A 850 -26.74 -41.01 10.81
C LEU A 850 -25.71 -40.56 9.78
N ARG A 851 -25.89 -40.95 8.52
CA ARG A 851 -25.07 -40.52 7.39
C ARG A 851 -25.95 -39.88 6.33
N PHE A 852 -25.43 -38.84 5.70
CA PHE A 852 -26.06 -38.28 4.52
C PHE A 852 -25.03 -37.93 3.46
N PHE A 853 -25.47 -38.04 2.20
CA PHE A 853 -24.70 -37.70 1.02
C PHE A 853 -25.59 -36.92 0.04
N ALA A 854 -25.13 -35.75 -0.40
CA ALA A 854 -25.86 -34.88 -1.30
C ALA A 854 -25.00 -34.46 -2.49
N GLU A 855 -25.58 -34.54 -3.69
CA GLU A 855 -25.00 -34.03 -4.94
C GLU A 855 -25.99 -33.05 -5.59
N PRO A 856 -25.50 -31.96 -6.21
CA PRO A 856 -26.34 -31.04 -6.97
C PRO A 856 -27.26 -31.73 -7.98
N GLY A 857 -28.57 -31.50 -7.87
CA GLY A 857 -29.56 -32.00 -8.82
C GLY A 857 -29.91 -33.49 -8.66
N ARG A 858 -29.41 -34.16 -7.62
CA ARG A 858 -29.83 -35.50 -7.21
C ARG A 858 -30.53 -35.45 -5.85
N LYS A 859 -31.42 -36.41 -5.61
CA LYS A 859 -32.07 -36.58 -4.30
C LYS A 859 -30.99 -36.97 -3.26
N PRO A 860 -30.92 -36.31 -2.09
CA PRO A 860 -29.98 -36.69 -1.04
C PRO A 860 -30.19 -38.13 -0.59
N GLU A 861 -29.09 -38.85 -0.38
CA GLU A 861 -29.08 -40.18 0.23
C GLU A 861 -28.92 -39.99 1.75
N VAL A 862 -29.79 -40.64 2.53
CA VAL A 862 -29.75 -40.61 3.99
C VAL A 862 -29.80 -42.05 4.49
N ASP A 863 -28.81 -42.44 5.29
CA ASP A 863 -28.65 -43.74 5.90
C ASP A 863 -28.71 -43.57 7.43
N VAL A 864 -29.66 -44.25 8.07
CA VAL A 864 -29.93 -44.13 9.50
C VAL A 864 -29.85 -45.51 10.13
N ASP A 865 -29.02 -45.60 11.17
CA ASP A 865 -28.82 -46.77 12.00
C ASP A 865 -29.24 -46.42 13.43
N LEU A 866 -30.30 -47.05 13.91
CA LEU A 866 -30.82 -46.89 15.26
C LEU A 866 -30.29 -48.02 16.15
N ASP A 867 -30.16 -47.74 17.44
CA ASP A 867 -29.78 -48.76 18.42
C ASP A 867 -30.74 -49.97 18.29
N PRO A 868 -30.22 -51.21 18.14
CA PRO A 868 -31.04 -52.38 17.83
C PRO A 868 -32.01 -52.76 18.96
N ASP A 869 -31.67 -52.43 20.21
CA ASP A 869 -32.48 -52.78 21.38
C ASP A 869 -33.39 -51.60 21.78
N ASN A 870 -32.86 -50.39 21.73
CA ASN A 870 -33.45 -49.16 22.28
C ASN A 870 -33.62 -48.04 21.24
N GLY A 871 -33.68 -48.33 19.94
CA GLY A 871 -33.72 -47.30 18.89
C GLY A 871 -34.85 -46.27 19.05
N VAL A 872 -36.01 -46.68 19.58
CA VAL A 872 -37.12 -45.80 19.95
C VAL A 872 -37.54 -46.11 21.38
N VAL A 873 -37.48 -45.11 22.26
CA VAL A 873 -37.87 -45.22 23.67
C VAL A 873 -38.95 -44.20 23.99
N PHE A 874 -40.07 -44.67 24.55
CA PHE A 874 -41.14 -43.79 24.99
C PHE A 874 -40.95 -43.38 26.45
N GLY A 875 -40.89 -42.08 26.73
CA GLY A 875 -40.71 -41.50 28.05
C GLY A 875 -41.98 -40.84 28.60
N GLY A 876 -41.90 -40.31 29.82
CA GLY A 876 -42.99 -39.55 30.44
C GLY A 876 -44.32 -40.31 30.48
N PRO A 877 -45.45 -39.69 30.08
CA PRO A 877 -46.77 -40.33 30.03
C PRO A 877 -46.86 -41.53 29.08
N LEU A 878 -45.95 -41.64 28.10
CA LEU A 878 -45.93 -42.72 27.10
C LEU A 878 -45.11 -43.94 27.55
N ARG A 879 -44.52 -43.92 28.75
CA ARG A 879 -43.65 -45.00 29.25
C ARG A 879 -44.32 -46.39 29.24
N PHE A 880 -45.64 -46.47 29.39
CA PHE A 880 -46.40 -47.72 29.37
C PHE A 880 -46.34 -48.46 28.01
N VAL A 881 -46.06 -47.74 26.92
CA VAL A 881 -45.90 -48.31 25.56
C VAL A 881 -44.69 -49.23 25.50
N ASN A 882 -43.61 -48.90 26.23
CA ASN A 882 -42.45 -49.79 26.31
C ASN A 882 -42.82 -51.13 26.98
N THR A 883 -43.68 -51.13 28.00
CA THR A 883 -44.13 -52.36 28.67
C THR A 883 -45.07 -53.19 27.78
N LEU A 884 -45.87 -52.56 26.92
CA LEU A 884 -46.74 -53.25 25.96
C LEU A 884 -45.93 -53.96 24.85
N ARG A 885 -44.75 -53.43 24.47
CA ARG A 885 -43.83 -54.04 23.50
C ARG A 885 -43.40 -55.46 23.91
N ASP A 886 -43.25 -55.71 25.21
CA ASP A 886 -42.71 -56.97 25.74
C ASP A 886 -43.76 -58.07 26.01
N VAL A 887 -45.06 -57.72 25.99
CA VAL A 887 -46.15 -58.60 26.51
C VAL A 887 -47.13 -59.07 25.42
N ILE A 888 -46.99 -58.61 24.17
CA ILE A 888 -47.92 -58.92 23.06
C ILE A 888 -47.30 -59.92 22.08
N PRO A 889 -47.95 -61.08 21.79
CA PRO A 889 -47.50 -62.01 20.77
C PRO A 889 -47.55 -61.38 19.37
N SER A 890 -46.59 -61.74 18.50
CA SER A 890 -46.27 -61.15 17.19
C SER A 890 -47.40 -61.13 16.13
N ASN A 891 -48.61 -61.56 16.48
CA ASN A 891 -49.80 -61.65 15.65
C ASN A 891 -50.98 -60.78 16.17
N GLY A 892 -50.76 -59.97 17.22
CA GLY A 892 -51.73 -58.99 17.74
C GLY A 892 -51.64 -57.58 17.12
N PHE A 893 -50.65 -57.33 16.25
CA PHE A 893 -50.48 -56.07 15.53
C PHE A 893 -50.68 -56.31 14.03
N SER A 894 -51.89 -56.09 13.52
CA SER A 894 -52.14 -56.09 12.07
C SER A 894 -51.75 -54.78 11.38
N ASP A 895 -51.15 -53.83 12.11
CA ASP A 895 -50.49 -52.64 11.55
C ASP A 895 -49.25 -52.30 12.42
N PRO A 896 -48.01 -52.53 11.94
CA PRO A 896 -46.81 -52.13 12.68
C PRO A 896 -46.72 -50.59 12.78
N PRO A 897 -46.01 -50.03 13.79
CA PRO A 897 -45.74 -48.59 13.83
C PRO A 897 -45.03 -48.17 12.52
N ASP A 898 -45.66 -47.26 11.78
CA ASP A 898 -45.12 -46.74 10.51
C ASP A 898 -43.98 -45.77 10.82
N LEU A 899 -42.74 -46.25 10.69
CA LEU A 899 -41.51 -45.45 10.77
C LEU A 899 -41.00 -45.23 9.36
N SER A 900 -41.19 -44.01 8.86
CA SER A 900 -40.70 -43.58 7.56
C SER A 900 -39.51 -42.64 7.73
N ILE A 901 -38.36 -43.04 7.20
CA ILE A 901 -37.16 -42.21 7.13
C ILE A 901 -37.01 -41.76 5.69
N SER A 902 -36.97 -40.45 5.49
CA SER A 902 -36.87 -39.82 4.18
C SER A 902 -35.86 -38.68 4.21
N PRO A 903 -35.36 -38.22 3.04
CA PRO A 903 -34.51 -37.02 2.99
C PRO A 903 -35.18 -35.75 3.51
N SER A 904 -36.52 -35.72 3.57
CA SER A 904 -37.30 -34.62 4.13
C SER A 904 -37.46 -34.69 5.66
N GLY A 905 -37.16 -35.81 6.30
CA GLY A 905 -37.34 -35.99 7.73
C GLY A 905 -37.64 -37.42 8.16
N ILE A 906 -37.77 -37.59 9.47
CA ILE A 906 -38.22 -38.83 10.12
C ILE A 906 -39.66 -38.65 10.57
N THR A 907 -40.54 -39.56 10.18
CA THR A 907 -41.92 -39.63 10.68
C THR A 907 -42.10 -40.98 11.33
N ALA A 908 -42.62 -41.01 12.56
CA ALA A 908 -43.11 -42.25 13.16
C ALA A 908 -44.53 -42.07 13.67
N SER A 909 -45.38 -43.05 13.41
CA SER A 909 -46.74 -43.07 13.94
C SER A 909 -47.11 -44.42 14.55
N TYR A 910 -48.00 -44.38 15.53
CA TYR A 910 -48.49 -45.52 16.29
C TYR A 910 -49.99 -45.38 16.49
N SER A 911 -50.74 -46.47 16.29
CA SER A 911 -52.17 -46.54 16.56
C SER A 911 -52.50 -47.84 17.29
N LEU A 912 -53.23 -47.75 18.40
CA LEU A 912 -53.66 -48.89 19.21
C LEU A 912 -55.18 -48.90 19.30
N ALA A 913 -55.82 -49.89 18.67
CA ALA A 913 -57.24 -50.15 18.90
C ALA A 913 -57.41 -50.85 20.25
N LEU A 914 -58.31 -50.34 21.10
CA LEU A 914 -58.71 -51.00 22.33
C LEU A 914 -59.93 -51.89 22.05
N PRO A 915 -59.97 -53.13 22.60
CA PRO A 915 -61.11 -54.01 22.42
C PRO A 915 -62.38 -53.43 23.06
N THR A 916 -63.54 -53.80 22.52
CA THR A 916 -64.84 -53.42 23.07
C THR A 916 -64.99 -53.85 24.53
N ILE A 917 -65.37 -52.92 25.41
CA ILE A 917 -65.63 -53.19 26.83
C ILE A 917 -67.15 -53.18 27.03
N GLY A 918 -67.75 -54.34 27.28
CA GLY A 918 -69.19 -54.48 27.55
C GLY A 918 -69.46 -55.11 28.91
N VAL A 919 -70.24 -54.43 29.77
CA VAL A 919 -70.69 -54.96 31.07
C VAL A 919 -72.15 -54.58 31.29
N GLY A 920 -73.06 -55.55 31.15
CA GLY A 920 -74.50 -55.37 31.38
C GLY A 920 -75.10 -54.29 30.47
N ILE A 921 -75.63 -53.23 31.07
CA ILE A 921 -76.21 -52.10 30.34
C ILE A 921 -75.16 -51.15 29.74
N PHE A 922 -73.86 -51.33 30.00
CA PHE A 922 -72.77 -50.46 29.53
C PHE A 922 -71.98 -51.10 28.37
N SER A 923 -71.70 -50.36 27.30
CA SER A 923 -70.79 -50.74 26.21
C SER A 923 -69.92 -49.56 25.75
N LEU A 924 -68.61 -49.77 25.63
CA LEU A 924 -67.65 -48.84 25.04
C LEU A 924 -66.97 -49.50 23.84
N GLN A 925 -67.12 -48.91 22.65
CA GLN A 925 -66.71 -49.44 21.36
C GLN A 925 -65.86 -48.42 20.59
N ASN A 926 -65.10 -48.89 19.60
CA ASN A 926 -64.32 -48.06 18.67
C ASN A 926 -63.33 -47.09 19.35
N VAL A 927 -62.78 -47.47 20.50
CA VAL A 927 -61.71 -46.69 21.13
C VAL A 927 -60.39 -47.01 20.44
N SER A 928 -59.72 -45.99 19.92
CA SER A 928 -58.31 -46.09 19.51
C SER A 928 -57.47 -45.01 20.19
N LEU A 929 -56.19 -45.30 20.40
CA LEU A 929 -55.19 -44.35 20.86
C LEU A 929 -54.13 -44.20 19.77
N GLY A 930 -53.99 -43.01 19.21
CA GLY A 930 -52.98 -42.69 18.23
C GLY A 930 -51.94 -41.70 18.76
N ALA A 931 -50.68 -41.91 18.40
CA ALA A 931 -49.61 -40.96 18.62
C ALA A 931 -48.67 -40.94 17.41
N GLY A 932 -48.16 -39.78 17.04
CA GLY A 932 -47.19 -39.66 15.95
C GLY A 932 -46.25 -38.50 16.16
N PHE A 933 -45.06 -38.57 15.57
CA PHE A 933 -44.12 -37.47 15.51
C PHE A 933 -43.57 -37.30 14.10
N THR A 934 -43.20 -36.06 13.79
CA THR A 934 -42.48 -35.69 12.57
C THR A 934 -41.29 -34.83 12.96
N LEU A 935 -40.08 -35.27 12.59
CA LEU A 935 -38.84 -34.52 12.67
C LEU A 935 -38.40 -34.16 11.24
N PRO A 936 -38.78 -32.98 10.74
CA PRO A 936 -38.42 -32.53 9.40
C PRO A 936 -36.94 -32.11 9.35
N PHE A 937 -36.25 -32.44 8.25
CA PHE A 937 -34.88 -32.02 7.95
C PHE A 937 -34.83 -30.76 7.07
N THR A 938 -35.99 -30.27 6.64
CA THR A 938 -36.19 -29.13 5.72
C THR A 938 -36.26 -27.78 6.43
N GLY A 939 -36.07 -27.74 7.76
CA GLY A 939 -36.08 -26.52 8.58
C GLY A 939 -37.42 -26.19 9.23
N ASP A 940 -38.45 -27.00 9.01
CA ASP A 940 -39.72 -26.92 9.74
C ASP A 940 -39.54 -27.33 11.22
N SER A 941 -40.50 -26.98 12.08
CA SER A 941 -40.43 -27.37 13.51
C SER A 941 -40.78 -28.85 13.70
N PRO A 942 -40.09 -29.59 14.58
CA PRO A 942 -40.52 -30.92 15.00
C PRO A 942 -41.91 -30.85 15.62
N SER A 943 -42.78 -31.79 15.25
CA SER A 943 -44.18 -31.83 15.71
C SER A 943 -44.56 -33.19 16.27
N VAL A 944 -45.42 -33.20 17.29
CA VAL A 944 -46.02 -34.38 17.92
C VAL A 944 -47.53 -34.28 17.80
N ARG A 945 -48.19 -35.40 17.53
CA ARG A 945 -49.64 -35.52 17.43
C ARG A 945 -50.12 -36.63 18.36
N PHE A 946 -51.24 -36.41 19.02
CA PHE A 946 -51.93 -37.41 19.84
C PHE A 946 -53.42 -37.39 19.50
N ASN A 947 -54.06 -38.56 19.45
CA ASN A 947 -55.49 -38.69 19.28
C ASN A 947 -56.11 -39.82 20.12
N PHE A 948 -57.35 -39.62 20.54
CA PHE A 948 -58.24 -40.58 21.19
C PHE A 948 -59.47 -40.75 20.32
N ALA A 949 -59.62 -41.92 19.71
CA ALA A 949 -60.42 -42.15 18.52
C ALA A 949 -60.05 -41.18 17.38
N GLU A 950 -60.61 -41.40 16.20
CA GLU A 950 -60.41 -40.51 15.05
C GLU A 950 -61.76 -40.01 14.56
N ARG A 951 -61.79 -38.86 13.88
CA ARG A 951 -63.04 -38.29 13.37
C ARG A 951 -63.87 -39.29 12.57
N HIS A 952 -63.21 -40.04 11.70
CA HIS A 952 -63.88 -40.99 10.81
C HIS A 952 -64.23 -42.32 11.50
N ASN A 953 -63.76 -42.53 12.73
CA ASN A 953 -64.07 -43.69 13.56
C ASN A 953 -64.13 -43.27 15.05
N PRO A 954 -65.16 -42.51 15.46
CA PRO A 954 -65.29 -42.02 16.83
C PRO A 954 -65.57 -43.17 17.81
N PHE A 955 -65.15 -43.01 19.06
CA PHE A 955 -65.54 -43.95 20.12
C PHE A 955 -67.04 -43.86 20.35
N ASN A 956 -67.67 -44.96 20.72
CA ASN A 956 -69.09 -45.01 21.07
C ASN A 956 -69.26 -45.55 22.49
N LEU A 957 -70.01 -44.83 23.31
CA LEU A 957 -70.36 -45.16 24.68
C LEU A 957 -71.88 -45.33 24.77
N THR A 958 -72.37 -46.50 25.18
CA THR A 958 -73.81 -46.74 25.36
C THR A 958 -74.09 -47.26 26.76
N VAL A 959 -75.06 -46.65 27.44
CA VAL A 959 -75.60 -47.07 28.74
C VAL A 959 -77.12 -47.22 28.63
N SER A 960 -77.61 -48.46 28.52
CA SER A 960 -79.01 -48.78 28.25
C SER A 960 -79.49 -48.14 26.94
N LEU A 961 -80.39 -47.17 27.00
CA LEU A 961 -80.95 -46.42 25.88
C LEU A 961 -80.29 -45.05 25.66
N LEU A 962 -79.35 -44.64 26.54
CA LEU A 962 -78.57 -43.42 26.42
C LEU A 962 -77.21 -43.76 25.81
N GLY A 963 -76.96 -43.28 24.60
CA GLY A 963 -75.71 -43.45 23.87
C GLY A 963 -74.97 -42.12 23.71
N GLY A 964 -73.71 -42.19 23.32
CA GLY A 964 -72.88 -41.05 23.00
C GLY A 964 -71.60 -41.51 22.34
N GLY A 965 -70.76 -40.57 21.92
CA GLY A 965 -69.51 -40.88 21.26
C GLY A 965 -68.66 -39.65 21.06
N GLY A 966 -67.51 -39.82 20.41
CA GLY A 966 -66.66 -38.68 20.14
C GLY A 966 -65.27 -39.04 19.69
N PHE A 967 -64.43 -38.02 19.57
CA PHE A 967 -63.00 -38.16 19.35
C PHE A 967 -62.28 -36.92 19.88
N PHE A 968 -60.97 -37.04 20.08
CA PHE A 968 -60.12 -35.94 20.47
C PHE A 968 -58.76 -36.06 19.77
N LEU A 969 -58.22 -34.94 19.34
CA LEU A 969 -56.92 -34.83 18.71
C LEU A 969 -56.25 -33.54 19.16
N ILE A 970 -54.94 -33.64 19.40
CA ILE A 970 -54.06 -32.51 19.67
C ILE A 970 -52.76 -32.64 18.88
N GLY A 971 -52.35 -31.57 18.21
CA GLY A 971 -51.06 -31.41 17.55
C GLY A 971 -50.25 -30.32 18.23
N ILE A 972 -48.98 -30.59 18.50
CA ILE A 972 -48.06 -29.72 19.24
C ILE A 972 -46.74 -29.66 18.46
N ASP A 973 -46.11 -28.49 18.38
CA ASP A 973 -44.74 -28.35 17.89
C ASP A 973 -43.87 -27.58 18.90
N ALA A 974 -42.63 -27.27 18.51
CA ALA A 974 -41.71 -26.48 19.35
C ALA A 974 -42.23 -25.08 19.74
N GLY A 975 -43.24 -24.54 19.05
CA GLY A 975 -43.89 -23.26 19.34
C GLY A 975 -45.13 -23.35 20.22
N GLY A 976 -45.63 -24.56 20.52
CA GLY A 976 -46.81 -24.79 21.34
C GLY A 976 -47.86 -25.66 20.66
N VAL A 977 -49.11 -25.59 21.11
CA VAL A 977 -50.23 -26.33 20.49
C VAL A 977 -50.52 -25.70 19.13
N ARG A 978 -50.58 -26.52 18.07
CA ARG A 978 -50.86 -26.09 16.69
C ARG A 978 -52.23 -26.51 16.19
N GLU A 979 -52.80 -27.56 16.77
CA GLU A 979 -54.10 -28.09 16.36
C GLU A 979 -54.81 -28.72 17.57
N ILE A 980 -56.10 -28.45 17.73
CA ILE A 980 -57.01 -29.15 18.64
C ILE A 980 -58.26 -29.46 17.84
N GLU A 981 -58.67 -30.72 17.80
CA GLU A 981 -59.87 -31.15 17.09
C GLU A 981 -60.62 -32.15 17.96
N ALA A 982 -61.89 -31.90 18.26
CA ALA A 982 -62.65 -32.75 19.15
C ALA A 982 -64.14 -32.75 18.79
N ALA A 983 -64.81 -33.88 19.01
CA ALA A 983 -66.25 -33.96 19.01
C ALA A 983 -66.75 -34.76 20.22
N LEU A 984 -67.88 -34.34 20.77
CA LEU A 984 -68.61 -35.09 21.78
C LEU A 984 -70.09 -35.15 21.38
N GLU A 985 -70.62 -36.36 21.30
CA GLU A 985 -71.98 -36.70 20.94
C GLU A 985 -72.69 -37.37 22.13
N PHE A 986 -73.97 -37.08 22.31
CA PHE A 986 -74.86 -37.74 23.26
C PHE A 986 -76.26 -37.87 22.66
N GLY A 987 -76.97 -38.95 22.94
CA GLY A 987 -78.23 -39.26 22.29
C GLY A 987 -78.95 -40.46 22.87
N ALA A 988 -80.07 -40.82 22.24
CA ALA A 988 -80.80 -42.03 22.51
C ALA A 988 -80.99 -42.81 21.21
N GLN A 989 -80.80 -44.13 21.26
CA GLN A 989 -80.99 -45.02 20.13
C GLN A 989 -81.80 -46.25 20.56
N ILE A 990 -82.78 -46.62 19.75
CA ILE A 990 -83.59 -47.82 19.91
C ILE A 990 -83.55 -48.59 18.60
N ALA A 991 -83.19 -49.87 18.66
CA ALA A 991 -83.26 -50.79 17.52
C ALA A 991 -84.18 -51.96 17.87
N ILE A 992 -85.06 -52.31 16.95
CA ILE A 992 -86.03 -53.41 17.07
C ILE A 992 -85.86 -54.30 15.84
N ASP A 993 -85.64 -55.59 16.07
CA ASP A 993 -85.58 -56.61 15.03
C ASP A 993 -86.63 -57.69 15.30
N LEU A 994 -87.58 -57.85 14.36
CA LEU A 994 -88.69 -58.80 14.45
C LEU A 994 -88.55 -59.94 13.42
N GLY A 995 -87.37 -60.10 12.80
CA GLY A 995 -87.06 -61.15 11.82
C GLY A 995 -87.62 -60.92 10.42
N VAL A 996 -88.87 -60.44 10.28
CA VAL A 996 -89.47 -60.08 8.97
C VAL A 996 -89.38 -58.59 8.64
N ALA A 997 -89.14 -57.76 9.66
CA ALA A 997 -88.84 -56.34 9.53
C ALA A 997 -87.91 -55.91 10.67
N SER A 998 -86.92 -55.09 10.35
CA SER A 998 -85.98 -54.51 11.30
C SER A 998 -86.01 -52.99 11.17
N GLY A 999 -86.07 -52.29 12.29
CA GLY A 999 -86.03 -50.84 12.29
C GLY A 999 -85.21 -50.27 13.43
N ARG A 1000 -84.52 -49.16 13.16
CA ARG A 1000 -83.81 -48.40 14.18
C ARG A 1000 -84.24 -46.95 14.11
N VAL A 1001 -84.35 -46.31 15.27
CA VAL A 1001 -84.51 -44.86 15.38
C VAL A 1001 -83.45 -44.35 16.35
N TYR A 1002 -82.80 -43.25 15.99
CA TYR A 1002 -81.84 -42.58 16.84
C TYR A 1002 -82.08 -41.07 16.83
N VAL A 1003 -81.75 -40.43 17.95
CA VAL A 1003 -81.62 -38.98 18.09
C VAL A 1003 -80.31 -38.73 18.82
N LYS A 1004 -79.38 -38.01 18.21
CA LYS A 1004 -78.10 -37.61 18.80
C LYS A 1004 -77.91 -36.11 18.67
N ALA A 1005 -77.31 -35.51 19.68
CA ALA A 1005 -76.86 -34.13 19.68
C ALA A 1005 -75.36 -34.12 19.99
N GLY A 1006 -74.62 -33.21 19.39
CA GLY A 1006 -73.19 -33.14 19.59
C GLY A 1006 -72.63 -31.74 19.43
N VAL A 1007 -71.43 -31.56 19.97
CA VAL A 1007 -70.60 -30.38 19.74
C VAL A 1007 -69.30 -30.85 19.10
N TYR A 1008 -68.92 -30.19 18.02
CA TYR A 1008 -67.66 -30.38 17.33
C TYR A 1008 -66.86 -29.07 17.38
N PHE A 1009 -65.57 -29.17 17.68
CA PHE A 1009 -64.65 -28.05 17.79
C PHE A 1009 -63.35 -28.34 17.04
N HIS A 1010 -62.87 -27.39 16.26
CA HIS A 1010 -61.57 -27.47 15.59
C HIS A 1010 -60.86 -26.12 15.61
N TRP A 1011 -59.66 -26.12 16.17
CA TRP A 1011 -58.77 -24.99 16.21
C TRP A 1011 -57.46 -25.37 15.55
N ARG A 1012 -56.99 -24.55 14.60
CA ARG A 1012 -55.72 -24.79 13.90
C ARG A 1012 -54.96 -23.49 13.65
N GLU A 1013 -53.69 -23.49 14.06
CA GLU A 1013 -52.79 -22.36 13.88
C GLU A 1013 -52.16 -22.40 12.47
N THR A 1014 -52.84 -21.78 11.51
CA THR A 1014 -52.38 -21.53 10.13
C THR A 1014 -52.10 -20.03 9.96
N PRO A 1015 -51.47 -19.56 8.86
CA PRO A 1015 -51.32 -18.13 8.58
C PRO A 1015 -52.65 -17.35 8.68
N ASP A 1016 -53.76 -18.02 8.37
CA ASP A 1016 -55.11 -17.46 8.42
C ASP A 1016 -55.87 -17.75 9.74
N LYS A 1017 -55.32 -18.54 10.68
CA LYS A 1017 -55.92 -18.93 11.98
C LYS A 1017 -57.39 -19.43 11.87
N LEU A 1018 -57.58 -20.75 11.87
CA LEU A 1018 -58.91 -21.38 11.76
C LEU A 1018 -59.51 -21.70 13.14
N VAL A 1019 -60.77 -21.34 13.35
CA VAL A 1019 -61.60 -21.80 14.47
C VAL A 1019 -62.96 -22.24 13.94
N GLU A 1020 -63.39 -23.46 14.25
CA GLU A 1020 -64.70 -24.01 13.93
C GLU A 1020 -65.35 -24.55 15.22
N LEU A 1021 -66.63 -24.24 15.42
CA LEU A 1021 -67.44 -24.75 16.53
C LEU A 1021 -68.85 -25.03 16.01
N ASP A 1022 -69.22 -26.30 15.88
CA ASP A 1022 -70.52 -26.74 15.41
C ASP A 1022 -71.30 -27.41 16.54
N GLY A 1023 -72.49 -26.88 16.85
CA GLY A 1023 -73.50 -27.62 17.60
C GLY A 1023 -74.48 -28.26 16.62
N TYR A 1024 -74.73 -29.55 16.72
CA TYR A 1024 -75.66 -30.23 15.83
C TYR A 1024 -76.58 -31.21 16.56
N VAL A 1025 -77.75 -31.44 15.98
CA VAL A 1025 -78.71 -32.47 16.35
C VAL A 1025 -79.01 -33.27 15.09
N GLU A 1026 -78.81 -34.58 15.17
CA GLU A 1026 -79.12 -35.51 14.12
C GLU A 1026 -80.12 -36.54 14.62
N MET A 1027 -81.17 -36.78 13.86
CA MET A 1027 -82.11 -37.85 14.14
C MET A 1027 -82.40 -38.62 12.86
N GLY A 1028 -82.42 -39.94 12.98
CA GLY A 1028 -82.67 -40.78 11.83
C GLY A 1028 -83.44 -42.02 12.20
N GLY A 1029 -84.17 -42.52 11.22
CA GLY A 1029 -84.92 -43.75 11.31
C GLY A 1029 -84.68 -44.57 10.06
N GLU A 1030 -84.43 -45.85 10.22
CA GLU A 1030 -84.35 -46.78 9.11
C GLU A 1030 -85.32 -47.93 9.37
N LEU A 1031 -86.05 -48.33 8.33
CA LEU A 1031 -86.94 -49.48 8.34
C LEU A 1031 -86.65 -50.33 7.10
N SER A 1032 -86.27 -51.58 7.33
CA SER A 1032 -86.06 -52.58 6.28
C SER A 1032 -87.05 -53.72 6.44
N VAL A 1033 -87.73 -54.09 5.34
CA VAL A 1033 -88.70 -55.18 5.28
C VAL A 1033 -88.19 -56.27 4.35
N LEU A 1034 -87.97 -57.47 4.90
CA LEU A 1034 -87.46 -58.66 4.19
C LEU A 1034 -86.12 -58.46 3.43
N GLY A 1035 -85.39 -57.36 3.66
CA GLY A 1035 -84.21 -56.98 2.87
C GLY A 1035 -84.50 -56.61 1.41
N LEU A 1036 -85.78 -56.49 1.04
CA LEU A 1036 -86.22 -56.19 -0.33
C LEU A 1036 -86.53 -54.71 -0.53
N ILE A 1037 -86.97 -54.03 0.54
CA ILE A 1037 -87.30 -52.60 0.55
C ILE A 1037 -86.75 -52.01 1.84
N SER A 1038 -85.91 -50.98 1.72
CA SER A 1038 -85.41 -50.17 2.84
C SER A 1038 -85.82 -48.71 2.67
N VAL A 1039 -86.24 -48.08 3.76
CA VAL A 1039 -86.46 -46.64 3.81
C VAL A 1039 -85.63 -46.09 4.95
N SER A 1040 -84.74 -45.16 4.65
CA SER A 1040 -83.99 -44.39 5.64
C SER A 1040 -84.38 -42.92 5.56
N LEU A 1041 -84.51 -42.31 6.74
CA LEU A 1041 -84.72 -40.89 6.90
C LEU A 1041 -83.66 -40.39 7.87
N THR A 1042 -82.89 -39.39 7.46
CA THR A 1042 -81.89 -38.74 8.30
C THR A 1042 -82.12 -37.24 8.26
N PHE A 1043 -82.40 -36.66 9.42
CA PHE A 1043 -82.49 -35.22 9.63
C PHE A 1043 -81.27 -34.75 10.41
N HIS A 1044 -80.49 -33.85 9.82
CA HIS A 1044 -79.31 -33.23 10.44
C HIS A 1044 -79.53 -31.71 10.53
N LEU A 1045 -79.49 -31.17 11.74
CA LEU A 1045 -79.58 -29.74 12.01
C LEU A 1045 -78.31 -29.29 12.71
N SER A 1046 -77.53 -28.41 12.10
CA SER A 1046 -76.32 -27.84 12.67
C SER A 1046 -76.37 -26.31 12.74
N LEU A 1047 -75.72 -25.78 13.76
CA LEU A 1047 -75.40 -24.36 13.91
C LEU A 1047 -73.91 -24.26 14.19
N GLY A 1048 -73.19 -23.75 13.20
CA GLY A 1048 -71.75 -23.61 13.20
C GLY A 1048 -71.28 -22.17 13.34
N TYR A 1049 -70.23 -21.96 14.12
CA TYR A 1049 -69.39 -20.77 14.09
C TYR A 1049 -68.07 -21.12 13.40
N ARG A 1050 -67.64 -20.30 12.44
CA ARG A 1050 -66.35 -20.45 11.77
C ARG A 1050 -65.63 -19.10 11.70
N LYS A 1051 -64.37 -19.04 12.14
CA LYS A 1051 -63.49 -17.86 12.04
C LYS A 1051 -62.26 -18.22 11.22
N THR A 1052 -61.96 -17.42 10.19
CA THR A 1052 -60.76 -17.57 9.35
C THR A 1052 -60.34 -16.21 8.81
N GLY A 1053 -59.04 -15.88 8.83
CA GLY A 1053 -58.49 -14.61 8.36
C GLY A 1053 -59.03 -13.38 9.10
N GLY A 1054 -59.49 -13.54 10.35
CA GLY A 1054 -60.16 -12.49 11.12
C GLY A 1054 -61.66 -12.30 10.83
N GLN A 1055 -62.22 -12.97 9.83
CA GLN A 1055 -63.65 -12.95 9.53
C GLN A 1055 -64.37 -14.09 10.24
N ALA A 1056 -65.44 -13.79 10.97
CA ALA A 1056 -66.31 -14.78 11.58
C ALA A 1056 -67.59 -14.95 10.74
N GLU A 1057 -68.07 -16.18 10.60
CA GLU A 1057 -69.40 -16.50 10.09
C GLU A 1057 -70.13 -17.44 11.04
N VAL A 1058 -71.44 -17.27 11.16
CA VAL A 1058 -72.34 -18.25 11.78
C VAL A 1058 -73.20 -18.86 10.69
N ARG A 1059 -73.19 -20.18 10.57
CA ARG A 1059 -73.90 -20.94 9.54
C ARG A 1059 -74.86 -21.93 10.20
N GLY A 1060 -76.15 -21.72 10.00
CA GLY A 1060 -77.18 -22.69 10.32
C GLY A 1060 -77.51 -23.54 9.10
N GLN A 1061 -77.48 -24.85 9.22
CA GLN A 1061 -77.82 -25.78 8.16
C GLN A 1061 -78.80 -26.83 8.66
N ALA A 1062 -79.89 -27.06 7.93
CA ALA A 1062 -80.80 -28.16 8.14
C ALA A 1062 -80.84 -29.01 6.86
N GLU A 1063 -80.64 -30.31 7.00
CA GLU A 1063 -80.60 -31.26 5.90
C GLU A 1063 -81.46 -32.46 6.25
N LEU A 1064 -82.45 -32.72 5.41
CA LEU A 1064 -83.28 -33.92 5.48
C LEU A 1064 -82.97 -34.78 4.27
N VAL A 1065 -82.45 -35.96 4.51
CA VAL A 1065 -82.20 -36.99 3.49
C VAL A 1065 -83.24 -38.08 3.68
N VAL A 1066 -84.01 -38.36 2.63
CA VAL A 1066 -84.88 -39.54 2.58
C VAL A 1066 -84.36 -40.42 1.47
N GLU A 1067 -83.95 -41.63 1.81
CA GLU A 1067 -83.49 -42.64 0.87
C GLU A 1067 -84.46 -43.82 0.87
N VAL A 1068 -84.85 -44.22 -0.33
CA VAL A 1068 -85.67 -45.41 -0.55
C VAL A 1068 -84.88 -46.35 -1.44
N GLU A 1069 -84.63 -47.55 -0.93
CA GLU A 1069 -83.96 -48.63 -1.63
C GLU A 1069 -84.95 -49.76 -1.91
N VAL A 1070 -85.02 -50.22 -3.15
CA VAL A 1070 -85.81 -51.38 -3.56
C VAL A 1070 -84.89 -52.32 -4.34
N LEU A 1071 -84.62 -53.49 -3.77
CA LEU A 1071 -83.69 -54.51 -4.29
C LEU A 1071 -82.26 -54.00 -4.53
N PHE A 1072 -81.97 -53.52 -5.75
CA PHE A 1072 -80.64 -53.05 -6.18
C PHE A 1072 -80.68 -51.59 -6.65
N PHE A 1073 -81.83 -50.93 -6.53
CA PHE A 1073 -82.06 -49.55 -6.96
C PHE A 1073 -82.32 -48.69 -5.74
N SER A 1074 -81.48 -47.68 -5.51
CA SER A 1074 -81.72 -46.64 -4.51
C SER A 1074 -82.00 -45.29 -5.15
N ALA A 1075 -82.89 -44.53 -4.51
CA ALA A 1075 -83.13 -43.13 -4.85
C ALA A 1075 -83.19 -42.31 -3.55
N SER A 1076 -82.32 -41.30 -3.46
CA SER A 1076 -82.26 -40.38 -2.33
C SER A 1076 -82.77 -39.00 -2.74
N VAL A 1077 -83.63 -38.41 -1.92
CA VAL A 1077 -84.04 -37.01 -2.03
C VAL A 1077 -83.48 -36.26 -0.83
N THR A 1078 -82.65 -35.25 -1.11
CA THR A 1078 -82.08 -34.38 -0.09
C THR A 1078 -82.72 -33.01 -0.17
N VAL A 1079 -83.33 -32.57 0.93
CA VAL A 1079 -83.80 -31.19 1.10
C VAL A 1079 -82.86 -30.49 2.07
N ARG A 1080 -82.17 -29.46 1.58
CA ARG A 1080 -81.22 -28.68 2.38
C ARG A 1080 -81.66 -27.22 2.45
N VAL A 1081 -81.69 -26.69 3.66
CA VAL A 1081 -81.84 -25.25 3.93
C VAL A 1081 -80.60 -24.79 4.65
N GLU A 1082 -80.07 -23.65 4.22
CA GLU A 1082 -78.87 -23.08 4.80
C GLU A 1082 -79.03 -21.57 4.95
N ARG A 1083 -78.57 -21.05 6.09
CA ARG A 1083 -78.54 -19.62 6.36
C ARG A 1083 -77.21 -19.24 6.97
N ARG A 1084 -76.58 -18.20 6.43
CA ARG A 1084 -75.30 -17.66 6.92
C ARG A 1084 -75.49 -16.24 7.43
N PHE A 1085 -74.78 -15.94 8.51
CA PHE A 1085 -74.65 -14.60 9.08
C PHE A 1085 -73.17 -14.25 9.14
N ALA A 1086 -72.78 -13.16 8.48
CA ALA A 1086 -71.43 -12.62 8.64
C ALA A 1086 -71.30 -11.94 10.02
N GLY A 1087 -70.26 -12.28 10.77
CA GLY A 1087 -69.87 -11.62 12.02
C GLY A 1087 -69.09 -10.33 11.78
N ALA A 1088 -68.94 -9.51 12.83
CA ALA A 1088 -68.20 -8.25 12.76
C ALA A 1088 -66.68 -8.49 12.61
N PRO A 1089 -65.90 -7.57 11.98
CA PRO A 1089 -64.47 -7.75 11.69
C PRO A 1089 -63.54 -7.80 12.92
N SER A 1090 -64.04 -7.59 14.13
CA SER A 1090 -63.21 -7.55 15.34
C SER A 1090 -64.06 -7.84 16.59
N ASP A 1091 -64.02 -9.10 17.07
CA ASP A 1091 -64.44 -9.40 18.44
C ASP A 1091 -63.34 -8.93 19.41
N PRO A 1092 -63.69 -8.29 20.53
CA PRO A 1092 -62.70 -7.87 21.51
C PRO A 1092 -61.96 -9.07 22.09
N THR A 1093 -60.65 -8.92 22.28
CA THR A 1093 -59.85 -10.00 22.89
C THR A 1093 -60.21 -10.19 24.36
N PHE A 1094 -59.96 -11.36 24.93
CA PHE A 1094 -60.19 -11.60 26.37
C PHE A 1094 -59.47 -10.57 27.25
N VAL A 1095 -58.30 -10.08 26.82
CA VAL A 1095 -57.55 -8.99 27.47
C VAL A 1095 -58.27 -7.64 27.38
N GLU A 1096 -59.08 -7.40 26.36
CA GLU A 1096 -59.90 -6.19 26.28
C GLU A 1096 -61.16 -6.27 27.17
N PHE A 1097 -61.65 -7.48 27.48
CA PHE A 1097 -62.78 -7.69 28.38
C PHE A 1097 -62.36 -7.81 29.85
N VAL A 1098 -61.18 -8.37 30.11
CA VAL A 1098 -60.58 -8.56 31.43
C VAL A 1098 -59.13 -8.04 31.39
N PRO A 1099 -58.93 -6.72 31.45
CA PRO A 1099 -57.64 -6.10 31.19
C PRO A 1099 -56.62 -6.27 32.32
N THR A 1100 -57.04 -6.74 33.49
CA THR A 1100 -56.18 -6.94 34.64
C THR A 1100 -56.55 -8.22 35.41
N ASP A 1101 -55.56 -8.83 36.03
CA ASP A 1101 -55.73 -10.00 36.92
C ASP A 1101 -56.73 -9.73 38.06
N ASP A 1102 -56.82 -8.50 38.54
CA ASP A 1102 -57.76 -8.11 39.60
C ASP A 1102 -59.21 -8.10 39.11
N ALA A 1103 -59.44 -7.68 37.85
CA ALA A 1103 -60.77 -7.75 37.24
C ALA A 1103 -61.24 -9.22 37.09
N TRP A 1104 -60.33 -10.13 36.74
CA TRP A 1104 -60.61 -11.56 36.67
C TRP A 1104 -60.96 -12.13 38.04
N ARG A 1105 -60.15 -11.83 39.06
CA ARG A 1105 -60.39 -12.31 40.43
C ARG A 1105 -61.72 -11.82 41.01
N ASN A 1106 -62.08 -10.55 40.76
CA ASN A 1106 -63.36 -9.99 41.20
C ASN A 1106 -64.56 -10.62 40.47
N TYR A 1107 -64.43 -10.92 39.17
CA TYR A 1107 -65.46 -11.64 38.42
C TYR A 1107 -65.65 -13.06 38.98
N CYS A 1108 -64.58 -13.83 39.20
CA CYS A 1108 -64.66 -15.16 39.79
C CYS A 1108 -65.25 -15.15 41.20
N ALA A 1109 -64.92 -14.15 42.02
CA ALA A 1109 -65.45 -14.00 43.38
C ALA A 1109 -66.94 -13.66 43.44
N ALA A 1110 -67.54 -13.16 42.35
CA ALA A 1110 -68.98 -12.87 42.29
C ALA A 1110 -69.84 -14.12 42.04
N PHE A 1111 -69.23 -15.25 41.66
CA PHE A 1111 -69.90 -16.53 41.39
C PHE A 1111 -69.47 -17.66 42.36
N ALA A 1112 -68.64 -17.33 43.35
CA ALA A 1112 -68.35 -18.15 44.53
C ALA A 1112 -69.23 -17.70 45.70
#